data_AF-A0A1C5L4W0-F1
#
_entry.id   AF-A0A1C5L4W0-F1
#
_cell.length_a   1.000
_cell.length_b   1.000
_cell.length_c   1.000
_cell.angle_alpha   90.00
_cell.angle_beta   90.00
_cell.angle_gamma   90.00
#
_symmetry.space_group_name_H-M   'P 1'
#
loop_
_entity.id
_entity.type
_entity.pdbx_description
1 polymer ?
#
loop_
_entity_poly.entity_id
_entity_poly.type
_entity_poly.pdbx_seq_one_letter_code
_entity_poly.pdbx_strand_id
1 'polypeptide(L)'
;MRKLIFFILWTVSFVGGYASSQKVFEIKRGINLSHWLSQRIENGLSIQKGMNETDFNRIARAGFDHVRLPIDEEVLWHENGEKDKEAFSYLHKGIQWALQNDLKVIVDLHIVRSHYFNAGHDGKKNLLWESAEAQDHFLQLWQELVQELKEYPTSEVAYEIMNEPTAPNHEDWNKLVEKAYQVIRKEEKERVLVIGSNMWQGVYTFPFLKVPKGDGNILLSCHFYEPFLLSHYRASWTEFGNYQGPVYYPGELVTKQEFEALSEADQKLTKRFRGMVWDKAMLAAYLSKAKQVADEKGLNLYCGEFGVYEKAPKADALRWFKDVISVFDSLHIAWSIWDYKDSFGAFTPQGLPKKELMHTLMSGSGKKIEVGGMPLYLDVRKPLELRVKDALSRMTLEEKTRLSYADGRFSTPGCARLGIPGLMYSDGPHGVRAEICWNSWDYAGWTNDSCTAFPALTCLASTWNPSLSKKYGLAIGEEARFRHKNVLLGPGVNIYRTPLNGRNFEYMGEDPFLAARMCVPYIQGVQENGVAACVKHYALNNQEHWRNHIDVQVSDRALYEIYLPAFKAAVEEGKVWSIMGAYNKVRGTHAAHNKLLNNDILKGEWKFDGCVVTDWGAAHDTYEAAMNGLDLELGTFTNGLTSNSDQGYDNYYLGSAYLRMVKEGKVPMSVVDDKASRVLRLIFRTAMNADGQFGAMSNDSHYETAYQVATEGVVLLKNQSVFKGESLLPLKQGKYKHILVVGDNAVRNLMAGGGSSELKPKMVITPLEALVKELGSDCVTFSQGYMAGRPMFDRADVIPQSVADSLYNAAIEEARKADLVIFMGGLNKNYQQDCEGEDRRAYELPYGQDRLIEGLLKANKKLVVVLTSGNAVAMPWLKEVPSLVQSWYLGSIGGKALADVLLGEVTPSGKLPFSYPAKLEDCPAHYYGELSYPGDSIRQEYKEDILVGYRWYDTKHIQPLFPFGYGLSYTQFEYGKPVISAREMKGDDVLEIRCNVKNVGSVAGKEIVQLYIGDEKCRVLRPVKELKDFYKVALQPGEEREVVFTVDKEDLMFFDDQLHDWVAEPGKFKAYIGSSSKDIKGVVEFELK
;
A
#
# COMPACT_ATOMS: atom_id res chain seq x y z
N MET A 1 -10.08 -54.10 -13.24
CA MET A 1 -8.64 -54.19 -13.57
C MET A 1 -8.05 -52.83 -14.01
N ARG A 2 -8.37 -51.61 -13.55
CA ARG A 2 -9.05 -51.01 -12.38
C ARG A 2 -8.80 -51.75 -11.08
N LYS A 3 -7.63 -51.54 -10.45
CA LYS A 3 -7.34 -51.64 -8.99
C LYS A 3 -5.84 -51.69 -8.61
N LEU A 4 -4.87 -51.55 -9.53
CA LEU A 4 -3.45 -51.66 -9.15
C LEU A 4 -2.55 -50.46 -9.50
N ILE A 5 -3.08 -49.38 -10.07
CA ILE A 5 -2.29 -48.17 -10.42
C ILE A 5 -2.62 -46.98 -9.49
N PHE A 6 -3.66 -47.10 -8.65
CA PHE A 6 -4.09 -46.03 -7.74
C PHE A 6 -3.47 -46.09 -6.33
N PHE A 7 -2.60 -47.09 -6.04
CA PHE A 7 -2.05 -47.31 -4.70
C PHE A 7 -0.55 -46.94 -4.56
N ILE A 8 0.09 -46.42 -5.61
CA ILE A 8 1.48 -45.92 -5.56
C ILE A 8 1.55 -44.38 -5.65
N LEU A 9 0.44 -43.71 -5.97
CA LEU A 9 0.35 -42.25 -6.05
C LEU A 9 -0.31 -41.59 -4.83
N TRP A 10 -0.53 -42.34 -3.73
CA TRP A 10 -1.22 -41.82 -2.54
C TRP A 10 -0.59 -42.21 -1.19
N THR A 11 0.71 -42.52 -1.17
CA THR A 11 1.53 -42.68 0.06
C THR A 11 2.96 -42.14 -0.08
N VAL A 12 3.15 -41.06 -0.85
CA VAL A 12 4.28 -40.11 -0.65
C VAL A 12 3.73 -38.68 -0.75
N SER A 13 2.74 -38.40 0.09
CA SER A 13 2.42 -37.08 0.60
C SER A 13 2.33 -37.30 2.12
N PHE A 14 3.01 -36.46 2.90
CA PHE A 14 3.40 -36.67 4.31
C PHE A 14 4.72 -37.42 4.56
N VAL A 15 5.74 -37.08 3.79
CA VAL A 15 6.89 -36.38 4.39
C VAL A 15 7.00 -35.14 3.51
N GLY A 16 6.25 -34.08 3.79
CA GLY A 16 6.57 -33.33 4.99
C GLY A 16 8.08 -33.18 5.04
N GLY A 17 8.69 -32.70 3.95
CA GLY A 17 9.93 -31.99 4.06
C GLY A 17 9.64 -30.88 5.04
N TYR A 18 9.75 -31.20 6.33
CA TYR A 18 10.41 -30.32 7.27
C TYR A 18 11.55 -29.78 6.41
N ALA A 19 11.39 -28.52 5.97
CA ALA A 19 12.54 -27.69 5.83
C ALA A 19 13.29 -27.99 7.12
N SER A 20 14.33 -28.83 7.02
CA SER A 20 15.34 -28.91 8.05
C SER A 20 15.61 -27.45 8.29
N SER A 21 15.18 -26.92 9.44
CA SER A 21 15.52 -25.57 9.83
C SER A 21 17.00 -25.49 9.52
N GLN A 22 17.37 -24.71 8.51
CA GLN A 22 18.78 -24.54 8.17
C GLN A 22 19.33 -23.97 9.47
N LYS A 23 20.00 -24.81 10.26
CA LYS A 23 20.28 -24.48 11.66
C LYS A 23 21.14 -23.22 11.57
N VAL A 24 20.63 -22.13 12.09
CA VAL A 24 21.30 -20.84 12.00
C VAL A 24 22.38 -20.82 13.09
N PHE A 25 23.47 -20.10 12.89
CA PHE A 25 24.44 -19.90 13.96
C PHE A 25 23.85 -18.90 14.95
N GLU A 26 23.47 -19.37 16.14
CA GLU A 26 22.75 -18.58 17.13
C GLU A 26 23.54 -18.45 18.43
N ILE A 27 23.76 -17.21 18.87
CA ILE A 27 24.54 -16.92 20.08
C ILE A 27 23.93 -15.77 20.88
N LYS A 28 24.32 -15.66 22.15
CA LYS A 28 23.91 -14.55 23.02
C LYS A 28 24.93 -14.24 24.10
N ARG A 29 25.32 -15.24 24.90
CA ARG A 29 26.18 -15.08 26.08
C ARG A 29 27.30 -16.08 26.02
N GLY A 30 28.50 -15.55 25.87
CA GLY A 30 29.69 -16.33 25.70
C GLY A 30 30.72 -16.07 26.77
N ILE A 31 31.74 -16.89 26.72
CA ILE A 31 32.90 -16.82 27.58
C ILE A 31 34.14 -17.13 26.77
N ASN A 32 35.17 -16.35 26.98
CA ASN A 32 36.44 -16.52 26.31
C ASN A 32 37.36 -17.46 27.09
N LEU A 33 38.05 -18.33 26.36
CA LEU A 33 38.83 -19.44 26.90
C LEU A 33 40.34 -19.20 26.79
N SER A 34 40.77 -18.05 27.32
CA SER A 34 42.15 -17.60 27.35
C SER A 34 43.06 -18.57 28.14
N HIS A 35 44.38 -18.52 27.88
CA HIS A 35 45.42 -19.30 28.57
C HIS A 35 45.42 -20.82 28.30
N TRP A 36 44.58 -21.32 27.37
CA TRP A 36 44.56 -22.73 26.95
C TRP A 36 45.40 -22.98 25.70
N LEU A 37 44.88 -22.58 24.54
CA LEU A 37 45.57 -22.67 23.25
C LEU A 37 46.16 -21.31 22.82
N SER A 38 46.07 -20.31 23.69
CA SER A 38 46.54 -18.95 23.47
C SER A 38 46.99 -18.32 24.80
N GLN A 39 47.87 -17.32 24.76
CA GLN A 39 48.35 -16.55 25.90
C GLN A 39 48.93 -17.41 27.04
N ARG A 40 49.64 -18.50 26.70
CA ARG A 40 50.16 -19.43 27.71
C ARG A 40 51.33 -18.81 28.49
N ILE A 41 51.28 -18.89 29.82
CA ILE A 41 52.33 -18.37 30.71
C ILE A 41 53.54 -19.31 30.69
N GLU A 42 54.76 -18.75 30.66
CA GLU A 42 56.01 -19.49 30.76
C GLU A 42 56.07 -20.27 32.10
N ASN A 43 56.19 -21.61 32.05
CA ASN A 43 56.02 -22.56 33.16
C ASN A 43 54.57 -22.75 33.70
N GLY A 44 53.56 -22.39 32.91
CA GLY A 44 52.15 -22.68 33.21
C GLY A 44 51.76 -24.15 33.11
N LEU A 45 50.48 -24.47 33.35
CA LEU A 45 49.96 -25.83 33.20
C LEU A 45 50.12 -26.33 31.74
N SER A 46 50.36 -27.63 31.57
CA SER A 46 50.27 -28.27 30.25
C SER A 46 48.83 -28.17 29.71
N ILE A 47 48.66 -28.19 28.38
CA ILE A 47 47.32 -28.11 27.74
C ILE A 47 46.38 -29.17 28.35
N GLN A 48 46.87 -30.40 28.53
CA GLN A 48 46.14 -31.50 29.17
C GLN A 48 45.64 -31.20 30.59
N LYS A 49 46.37 -30.41 31.37
CA LYS A 49 45.98 -30.05 32.75
C LYS A 49 45.14 -28.78 32.81
N GLY A 50 45.31 -27.87 31.85
CA GLY A 50 44.59 -26.59 31.80
C GLY A 50 43.18 -26.71 31.21
N MET A 51 42.99 -27.60 30.24
CA MET A 51 41.76 -27.71 29.44
C MET A 51 41.12 -29.11 29.60
N ASN A 52 39.88 -29.16 30.07
CA ASN A 52 39.15 -30.41 30.31
C ASN A 52 37.65 -30.28 30.02
N GLU A 53 37.00 -31.40 29.70
CA GLU A 53 35.56 -31.50 29.40
C GLU A 53 34.66 -30.97 30.52
N THR A 54 35.06 -31.14 31.79
CA THR A 54 34.24 -30.72 32.94
C THR A 54 34.06 -29.19 32.97
N ASP A 55 35.03 -28.43 32.47
CA ASP A 55 34.91 -26.98 32.38
C ASP A 55 33.85 -26.53 31.35
N PHE A 56 33.75 -27.20 30.20
CA PHE A 56 32.68 -26.92 29.22
C PHE A 56 31.30 -27.24 29.79
N ASN A 57 31.16 -28.34 30.53
CA ASN A 57 29.91 -28.66 31.22
C ASN A 57 29.52 -27.59 32.26
N ARG A 58 30.51 -27.05 32.99
CA ARG A 58 30.29 -25.96 33.96
C ARG A 58 29.85 -24.67 33.29
N ILE A 59 30.45 -24.34 32.14
CA ILE A 59 30.08 -23.17 31.34
C ILE A 59 28.63 -23.28 30.87
N ALA A 60 28.25 -24.41 30.25
CA ALA A 60 26.88 -24.63 29.80
C ALA A 60 25.86 -24.57 30.95
N ARG A 61 26.16 -25.24 32.08
CA ARG A 61 25.28 -25.22 33.27
C ARG A 61 25.15 -23.84 33.92
N ALA A 62 26.13 -22.95 33.72
CA ALA A 62 26.07 -21.58 34.18
C ALA A 62 25.18 -20.69 33.30
N GLY A 63 24.72 -21.19 32.14
CA GLY A 63 23.77 -20.51 31.25
C GLY A 63 24.42 -19.74 30.09
N PHE A 64 25.70 -19.99 29.80
CA PHE A 64 26.33 -19.56 28.55
C PHE A 64 25.90 -20.46 27.38
N ASP A 65 25.89 -19.91 26.17
CA ASP A 65 25.49 -20.62 24.95
C ASP A 65 26.58 -20.69 23.89
N HIS A 66 27.71 -20.03 24.11
CA HIS A 66 28.88 -20.18 23.26
C HIS A 66 30.18 -19.97 24.02
N VAL A 67 31.26 -20.41 23.40
CA VAL A 67 32.63 -20.17 23.84
C VAL A 67 33.41 -19.53 22.71
N ARG A 68 34.24 -18.55 23.06
CA ARG A 68 35.31 -18.06 22.19
C ARG A 68 36.57 -18.84 22.56
N LEU A 69 37.21 -19.46 21.58
CA LEU A 69 38.37 -20.32 21.75
C LEU A 69 39.57 -19.68 21.03
N PRO A 70 40.35 -18.84 21.74
CA PRO A 70 41.53 -18.22 21.18
C PRO A 70 42.65 -19.23 20.91
N ILE A 71 43.32 -19.09 19.77
CA ILE A 71 44.45 -19.91 19.35
C ILE A 71 45.64 -19.03 18.97
N ASP A 72 46.84 -19.40 19.43
CA ASP A 72 48.08 -18.74 19.06
C ASP A 72 48.88 -19.58 18.05
N GLU A 73 49.50 -18.90 17.08
CA GLU A 73 50.34 -19.55 16.08
C GLU A 73 51.48 -20.35 16.74
N GLU A 74 52.11 -19.79 17.78
CA GLU A 74 53.22 -20.42 18.49
C GLU A 74 52.82 -21.68 19.28
N VAL A 75 51.53 -21.84 19.57
CA VAL A 75 51.02 -23.01 20.28
C VAL A 75 50.63 -24.12 19.29
N LEU A 76 50.03 -23.74 18.15
CA LEU A 76 49.50 -24.71 17.19
C LEU A 76 50.51 -25.11 16.11
N TRP A 77 51.49 -24.27 15.79
CA TRP A 77 52.50 -24.55 14.77
C TRP A 77 53.91 -24.37 15.33
N HIS A 78 54.83 -25.24 14.96
CA HIS A 78 56.26 -25.07 15.21
C HIS A 78 56.86 -24.00 14.27
N GLU A 79 58.07 -23.51 14.56
CA GLU A 79 58.73 -22.48 13.75
C GLU A 79 58.99 -22.89 12.29
N ASN A 80 59.10 -24.20 12.02
CA ASN A 80 59.25 -24.75 10.67
C ASN A 80 57.92 -24.84 9.89
N GLY A 81 56.80 -24.41 10.49
CA GLY A 81 55.45 -24.47 9.91
C GLY A 81 54.75 -25.82 10.11
N GLU A 82 55.36 -26.81 10.75
CA GLU A 82 54.68 -28.08 11.05
C GLU A 82 53.64 -27.91 12.17
N LYS A 83 52.48 -28.53 12.00
CA LYS A 83 51.41 -28.56 13.00
C LYS A 83 51.82 -29.33 14.26
N ASP A 84 51.63 -28.73 15.42
CA ASP A 84 51.73 -29.42 16.71
C ASP A 84 50.51 -30.34 16.89
N LYS A 85 50.74 -31.65 16.80
CA LYS A 85 49.68 -32.67 16.85
C LYS A 85 48.92 -32.68 18.17
N GLU A 86 49.57 -32.35 19.28
CA GLU A 86 48.91 -32.31 20.58
C GLU A 86 47.98 -31.09 20.66
N ALA A 87 48.49 -29.90 20.29
CA ALA A 87 47.70 -28.68 20.32
C ALA A 87 46.47 -28.76 19.40
N PHE A 88 46.63 -29.25 18.16
CA PHE A 88 45.49 -29.48 17.26
C PHE A 88 44.51 -30.53 17.80
N SER A 89 44.99 -31.60 18.44
CA SER A 89 44.09 -32.56 19.09
C SER A 89 43.23 -31.90 20.18
N TYR A 90 43.78 -30.95 20.94
CA TYR A 90 43.03 -30.21 21.96
C TYR A 90 42.12 -29.13 21.37
N LEU A 91 42.45 -28.52 20.24
CA LEU A 91 41.52 -27.68 19.48
C LEU A 91 40.25 -28.47 19.13
N HIS A 92 40.39 -29.66 18.55
CA HIS A 92 39.27 -30.52 18.23
C HIS A 92 38.51 -31.00 19.46
N LYS A 93 39.20 -31.41 20.53
CA LYS A 93 38.54 -31.78 21.79
C LYS A 93 37.73 -30.62 22.38
N GLY A 94 38.27 -29.41 22.36
CA GLY A 94 37.57 -28.21 22.82
C GLY A 94 36.28 -27.96 22.06
N ILE A 95 36.35 -28.03 20.73
CA ILE A 95 35.18 -27.90 19.88
C ILE A 95 34.17 -29.00 20.23
N GLN A 96 34.59 -30.27 20.23
CA GLN A 96 33.69 -31.39 20.51
C GLN A 96 33.04 -31.32 21.90
N TRP A 97 33.80 -30.98 22.94
CA TRP A 97 33.27 -30.81 24.29
C TRP A 97 32.28 -29.65 24.39
N ALA A 98 32.54 -28.54 23.69
CA ALA A 98 31.56 -27.44 23.59
C ALA A 98 30.27 -27.93 22.93
N LEU A 99 30.35 -28.55 21.75
CA LEU A 99 29.18 -29.01 21.00
C LEU A 99 28.37 -30.08 21.76
N GLN A 100 29.02 -30.99 22.47
CA GLN A 100 28.36 -31.99 23.33
C GLN A 100 27.57 -31.36 24.47
N ASN A 101 27.92 -30.13 24.88
CA ASN A 101 27.24 -29.37 25.91
C ASN A 101 26.34 -28.26 25.33
N ASP A 102 25.99 -28.33 24.03
CA ASP A 102 25.15 -27.35 23.32
C ASP A 102 25.72 -25.92 23.33
N LEU A 103 27.04 -25.80 23.36
CA LEU A 103 27.76 -24.53 23.24
C LEU A 103 28.25 -24.34 21.81
N LYS A 104 27.94 -23.21 21.18
CA LYS A 104 28.57 -22.80 19.92
C LYS A 104 30.04 -22.44 20.14
N VAL A 105 30.85 -22.48 19.08
CA VAL A 105 32.27 -22.16 19.16
C VAL A 105 32.65 -21.07 18.18
N ILE A 106 33.36 -20.06 18.66
CA ILE A 106 34.05 -19.07 17.82
C ILE A 106 35.55 -19.36 17.96
N VAL A 107 36.19 -19.84 16.91
CA VAL A 107 37.65 -20.05 16.89
C VAL A 107 38.31 -18.74 16.49
N ASP A 108 39.16 -18.22 17.36
CA ASP A 108 39.75 -16.89 17.24
C ASP A 108 41.27 -16.99 17.02
N LEU A 109 41.75 -16.52 15.87
CA LEU A 109 43.19 -16.45 15.61
C LEU A 109 43.78 -15.25 16.38
N HIS A 110 44.32 -15.54 17.56
CA HIS A 110 44.48 -14.56 18.62
C HIS A 110 45.83 -13.84 18.58
N ILE A 111 46.94 -14.60 18.51
CA ILE A 111 48.29 -14.07 18.33
C ILE A 111 48.99 -14.86 17.22
N VAL A 112 49.60 -14.15 16.28
CA VAL A 112 50.46 -14.73 15.24
C VAL A 112 51.87 -14.19 15.39
N ARG A 113 52.90 -14.92 14.96
CA ARG A 113 54.31 -14.51 15.16
C ARG A 113 54.62 -13.13 14.57
N SER A 114 53.92 -12.77 13.50
CA SER A 114 54.06 -11.49 12.81
C SER A 114 53.21 -10.35 13.40
N HIS A 115 52.31 -10.62 14.36
CA HIS A 115 51.48 -9.61 15.00
C HIS A 115 51.17 -9.92 16.46
N TYR A 116 51.44 -8.93 17.32
CA TYR A 116 51.04 -8.91 18.71
C TYR A 116 50.42 -7.54 19.05
N PHE A 117 49.21 -7.55 19.62
CA PHE A 117 48.42 -6.34 19.87
C PHE A 117 49.06 -5.34 20.84
N ASN A 118 50.01 -5.78 21.69
CA ASN A 118 50.80 -4.90 22.57
C ASN A 118 52.23 -4.61 22.06
N ALA A 119 52.59 -5.02 20.85
CA ALA A 119 53.97 -4.91 20.34
C ALA A 119 54.58 -3.50 20.47
N GLY A 120 53.81 -2.45 20.15
CA GLY A 120 54.28 -1.07 20.25
C GLY A 120 54.58 -0.60 21.68
N HIS A 121 53.84 -1.08 22.69
CA HIS A 121 54.11 -0.78 24.09
C HIS A 121 55.35 -1.55 24.60
N ASP A 122 55.57 -2.75 24.08
CA ASP A 122 56.70 -3.61 24.44
C ASP A 122 57.98 -3.35 23.60
N GLY A 123 57.97 -2.36 22.71
CA GLY A 123 59.09 -2.06 21.82
C GLY A 123 59.34 -3.10 20.72
N LYS A 124 58.37 -3.98 20.45
CA LYS A 124 58.38 -4.99 19.37
C LYS A 124 57.79 -4.41 18.08
N LYS A 125 58.16 -4.98 16.92
CA LYS A 125 57.60 -4.62 15.61
C LYS A 125 56.50 -5.59 15.19
N ASN A 126 55.43 -5.07 14.58
CA ASN A 126 54.38 -5.86 13.94
C ASN A 126 54.70 -6.07 12.46
N LEU A 127 55.42 -7.15 12.15
CA LEU A 127 55.87 -7.47 10.79
C LEU A 127 54.72 -7.75 9.82
N LEU A 128 53.53 -8.12 10.29
CA LEU A 128 52.33 -8.36 9.48
C LEU A 128 51.97 -7.16 8.58
N TRP A 129 52.30 -5.94 9.01
CA TRP A 129 52.01 -4.71 8.26
C TRP A 129 53.19 -4.20 7.42
N GLU A 130 54.38 -4.81 7.57
CA GLU A 130 55.61 -4.38 6.90
C GLU A 130 56.10 -5.37 5.84
N SER A 131 55.63 -6.64 5.86
CA SER A 131 56.07 -7.71 4.96
C SER A 131 54.90 -8.39 4.25
N ALA A 132 55.02 -8.56 2.94
CA ALA A 132 54.05 -9.32 2.15
C ALA A 132 54.10 -10.81 2.49
N GLU A 133 55.28 -11.34 2.75
CA GLU A 133 55.51 -12.73 3.16
C GLU A 133 54.80 -13.03 4.49
N ALA A 134 54.81 -12.08 5.43
CA ALA A 134 54.08 -12.20 6.69
C ALA A 134 52.55 -12.22 6.50
N GLN A 135 52.02 -11.46 5.52
CA GLN A 135 50.60 -11.51 5.16
C GLN A 135 50.22 -12.81 4.45
N ASP A 136 51.07 -13.29 3.53
CA ASP A 136 50.85 -14.55 2.82
C ASP A 136 50.87 -15.72 3.81
N HIS A 137 51.77 -15.71 4.79
CA HIS A 137 51.79 -16.69 5.88
C HIS A 137 50.52 -16.63 6.73
N PHE A 138 50.04 -15.43 7.11
CA PHE A 138 48.77 -15.29 7.82
C PHE A 138 47.59 -15.88 7.03
N LEU A 139 47.54 -15.67 5.72
CA LEU A 139 46.52 -16.26 4.85
C LEU A 139 46.67 -17.78 4.72
N GLN A 140 47.90 -18.30 4.74
CA GLN A 140 48.19 -19.73 4.77
C GLN A 140 47.67 -20.38 6.06
N LEU A 141 47.86 -19.75 7.23
CA LEU A 141 47.29 -20.22 8.49
C LEU A 141 45.77 -20.38 8.40
N TRP A 142 45.08 -19.40 7.82
CA TRP A 142 43.63 -19.50 7.57
C TRP A 142 43.26 -20.59 6.58
N GLN A 143 44.03 -20.76 5.51
CA GLN A 143 43.81 -21.86 4.57
C GLN A 143 43.92 -23.22 5.26
N GLU A 144 44.90 -23.41 6.14
CA GLU A 144 45.09 -24.64 6.89
C GLU A 144 44.00 -24.87 7.94
N LEU A 145 43.62 -23.83 8.69
CA LEU A 145 42.54 -23.89 9.68
C LEU A 145 41.20 -24.25 9.04
N VAL A 146 40.87 -23.68 7.88
CA VAL A 146 39.64 -24.01 7.15
C VAL A 146 39.62 -25.49 6.74
N GLN A 147 40.74 -26.04 6.26
CA GLN A 147 40.79 -27.46 5.92
C GLN A 147 40.63 -28.36 7.15
N GLU A 148 41.14 -27.92 8.30
CA GLU A 148 41.05 -28.65 9.57
C GLU A 148 39.62 -28.63 10.15
N LEU A 149 38.92 -27.49 10.05
CA LEU A 149 37.68 -27.24 10.79
C LEU A 149 36.40 -27.38 9.96
N LYS A 150 36.50 -27.48 8.62
CA LYS A 150 35.32 -27.58 7.72
C LYS A 150 34.39 -28.77 7.99
N GLU A 151 34.84 -29.80 8.72
CA GLU A 151 34.01 -30.95 9.08
C GLU A 151 32.92 -30.60 10.12
N TYR A 152 33.10 -29.54 10.91
CA TYR A 152 32.13 -29.13 11.91
C TYR A 152 30.93 -28.43 11.26
N PRO A 153 29.71 -28.55 11.77
CA PRO A 153 28.55 -27.89 11.15
C PRO A 153 28.69 -26.36 11.14
N THR A 154 28.30 -25.72 10.04
CA THR A 154 28.31 -24.24 9.88
C THR A 154 27.42 -23.52 10.88
N SER A 155 26.42 -24.22 11.43
CA SER A 155 25.52 -23.76 12.48
C SER A 155 26.09 -23.79 13.90
N GLU A 156 27.29 -24.35 14.08
CA GLU A 156 27.87 -24.67 15.38
C GLU A 156 29.24 -24.02 15.62
N VAL A 157 30.04 -23.84 14.57
CA VAL A 157 31.40 -23.28 14.65
C VAL A 157 31.56 -22.09 13.70
N ALA A 158 32.13 -21.00 14.19
CA ALA A 158 32.44 -19.77 13.47
C ALA A 158 33.94 -19.42 13.57
N TYR A 159 34.41 -18.56 12.66
CA TYR A 159 35.82 -18.14 12.60
C TYR A 159 35.97 -16.65 12.87
N GLU A 160 36.77 -16.26 13.85
CA GLU A 160 37.19 -14.88 14.07
C GLU A 160 38.56 -14.65 13.44
N ILE A 161 38.58 -13.78 12.41
CA ILE A 161 39.73 -13.63 11.49
C ILE A 161 41.01 -13.27 12.23
N MET A 162 40.91 -12.37 13.20
CA MET A 162 42.06 -11.90 13.97
C MET A 162 41.60 -11.12 15.20
N ASN A 163 42.20 -11.42 16.34
CA ASN A 163 42.02 -10.64 17.56
C ASN A 163 42.81 -9.31 17.50
N GLU A 164 42.16 -8.22 17.91
CA GLU A 164 42.78 -6.91 18.17
C GLU A 164 43.83 -6.45 17.13
N PRO A 165 43.46 -6.35 15.84
CA PRO A 165 44.37 -5.82 14.82
C PRO A 165 44.82 -4.40 15.17
N THR A 166 46.12 -4.14 14.95
CA THR A 166 46.75 -2.84 15.18
C THR A 166 47.51 -2.39 13.92
N ALA A 167 46.81 -2.37 12.80
CA ALA A 167 47.35 -1.89 11.53
C ALA A 167 47.65 -0.39 11.60
N PRO A 168 48.72 0.10 10.93
CA PRO A 168 49.08 1.52 10.92
C PRO A 168 47.94 2.44 10.46
N ASN A 169 47.05 1.95 9.60
CA ASN A 169 45.81 2.62 9.21
C ASN A 169 44.69 1.60 8.96
N HIS A 170 43.45 2.09 8.92
CA HIS A 170 42.26 1.25 8.76
C HIS A 170 42.18 0.53 7.41
N GLU A 171 42.76 1.09 6.35
CA GLU A 171 42.66 0.50 5.01
C GLU A 171 43.54 -0.73 4.85
N ASP A 172 44.71 -0.76 5.50
CA ASP A 172 45.59 -1.93 5.47
C ASP A 172 44.94 -3.13 6.17
N TRP A 173 44.22 -2.89 7.27
CA TRP A 173 43.37 -3.91 7.89
C TRP A 173 42.28 -4.41 6.94
N ASN A 174 41.51 -3.50 6.34
CA ASN A 174 40.42 -3.85 5.43
C ASN A 174 40.90 -4.70 4.24
N LYS A 175 42.08 -4.40 3.68
CA LYS A 175 42.69 -5.18 2.58
C LYS A 175 43.06 -6.60 3.03
N LEU A 176 43.61 -6.76 4.24
CA LEU A 176 43.96 -8.08 4.75
C LEU A 176 42.70 -8.91 5.05
N VAL A 177 41.66 -8.29 5.64
CA VAL A 177 40.34 -8.90 5.84
C VAL A 177 39.74 -9.39 4.54
N GLU A 178 39.75 -8.58 3.48
CA GLU A 178 39.22 -8.99 2.17
C GLU A 178 39.95 -10.22 1.61
N LYS A 179 41.30 -10.25 1.72
CA LYS A 179 42.09 -11.42 1.30
C LYS A 179 41.74 -12.66 2.13
N ALA A 180 41.68 -12.54 3.45
CA ALA A 180 41.33 -13.65 4.34
C ALA A 180 39.90 -14.16 4.08
N TYR A 181 38.95 -13.25 3.89
CA TYR A 181 37.58 -13.55 3.48
C TYR A 181 37.56 -14.38 2.19
N GLN A 182 38.30 -13.97 1.16
CA GLN A 182 38.36 -14.70 -0.12
C GLN A 182 38.95 -16.10 0.04
N VAL A 183 40.01 -16.25 0.85
CA VAL A 183 40.61 -17.56 1.17
C VAL A 183 39.59 -18.48 1.83
N ILE A 184 38.87 -17.98 2.84
CA ILE A 184 37.91 -18.80 3.59
C ILE A 184 36.68 -19.12 2.73
N ARG A 185 36.10 -18.13 2.04
CA ARG A 185 34.86 -18.29 1.25
C ARG A 185 35.02 -19.14 0.01
N LYS A 186 36.24 -19.32 -0.49
CA LYS A 186 36.55 -20.26 -1.55
C LYS A 186 36.21 -21.70 -1.14
N GLU A 187 36.43 -22.04 0.12
CA GLU A 187 36.23 -23.39 0.66
C GLU A 187 34.90 -23.51 1.42
N GLU A 188 34.49 -22.48 2.18
CA GLU A 188 33.30 -22.50 3.04
C GLU A 188 32.38 -21.29 2.83
N LYS A 189 31.27 -21.53 2.12
CA LYS A 189 30.32 -20.48 1.70
C LYS A 189 29.40 -19.98 2.82
N GLU A 190 29.05 -20.84 3.77
CA GLU A 190 28.01 -20.56 4.79
C GLU A 190 28.56 -20.41 6.21
N ARG A 191 29.87 -20.58 6.41
CA ARG A 191 30.52 -20.46 7.72
C ARG A 191 30.42 -19.02 8.23
N VAL A 192 30.03 -18.83 9.49
CA VAL A 192 30.04 -17.48 10.08
C VAL A 192 31.47 -16.95 10.22
N LEU A 193 31.70 -15.74 9.71
CA LEU A 193 32.97 -15.02 9.85
C LEU A 193 32.77 -13.84 10.80
N VAL A 194 33.52 -13.87 11.89
CA VAL A 194 33.58 -12.82 12.90
C VAL A 194 34.69 -11.84 12.53
N ILE A 195 34.33 -10.58 12.30
CA ILE A 195 35.24 -9.57 11.76
C ILE A 195 35.17 -8.29 12.61
N GLY A 196 36.30 -7.91 13.20
CA GLY A 196 36.42 -6.69 13.98
C GLY A 196 37.01 -5.50 13.22
N SER A 197 36.95 -4.32 13.84
CA SER A 197 37.61 -3.10 13.33
C SER A 197 39.09 -3.03 13.74
N ASN A 198 39.86 -2.20 13.04
CA ASN A 198 41.25 -1.92 13.40
C ASN A 198 41.37 -1.18 14.75
N MET A 199 42.56 -1.18 15.36
CA MET A 199 42.88 -0.57 16.66
C MET A 199 42.13 -1.25 17.80
N TRP A 200 42.50 -2.49 18.11
CA TRP A 200 41.94 -3.29 19.22
C TRP A 200 40.43 -3.48 19.16
N GLN A 201 39.84 -3.47 17.96
CA GLN A 201 38.38 -3.62 17.75
C GLN A 201 37.54 -2.60 18.53
N GLY A 202 38.10 -1.41 18.78
CA GLY A 202 37.43 -0.36 19.52
C GLY A 202 36.15 0.11 18.83
N VAL A 203 35.09 0.35 19.61
CA VAL A 203 33.79 0.81 19.10
C VAL A 203 33.87 2.09 18.24
N TYR A 204 34.88 2.93 18.46
CA TYR A 204 35.07 4.19 17.73
C TYR A 204 35.71 4.01 16.34
N THR A 205 36.27 2.84 16.02
CA THR A 205 36.90 2.58 14.70
C THR A 205 35.99 1.85 13.73
N PHE A 206 34.82 1.40 14.19
CA PHE A 206 33.80 0.74 13.36
C PHE A 206 33.39 1.51 12.09
N PRO A 207 33.26 2.85 12.10
CA PRO A 207 32.94 3.59 10.87
C PRO A 207 33.94 3.38 9.73
N PHE A 208 35.18 2.96 10.03
CA PHE A 208 36.22 2.69 9.04
C PHE A 208 36.27 1.22 8.57
N LEU A 209 35.49 0.32 9.20
CA LEU A 209 35.47 -1.10 8.86
C LEU A 209 34.72 -1.36 7.56
N LYS A 210 35.40 -2.00 6.61
CA LYS A 210 34.83 -2.50 5.36
C LYS A 210 34.75 -4.01 5.40
N VAL A 211 33.62 -4.54 4.98
CA VAL A 211 33.36 -5.97 4.78
C VAL A 211 32.62 -6.17 3.46
N PRO A 212 32.71 -7.35 2.84
CA PRO A 212 31.98 -7.69 1.62
C PRO A 212 30.47 -7.44 1.74
N LYS A 213 29.85 -6.89 0.69
CA LYS A 213 28.41 -6.60 0.67
C LYS A 213 27.60 -7.86 0.34
N GLY A 214 26.46 -8.02 1.00
CA GLY A 214 25.47 -9.07 0.68
C GLY A 214 25.73 -10.44 1.31
N ASP A 215 26.81 -10.63 2.06
CA ASP A 215 27.04 -11.85 2.84
C ASP A 215 26.45 -11.72 4.25
N GLY A 216 25.29 -12.35 4.47
CA GLY A 216 24.61 -12.39 5.77
C GLY A 216 25.26 -13.29 6.83
N ASN A 217 26.33 -14.02 6.48
CA ASN A 217 27.09 -14.87 7.39
C ASN A 217 28.27 -14.12 8.04
N ILE A 218 28.30 -12.79 7.95
CA ILE A 218 29.30 -11.96 8.64
C ILE A 218 28.72 -11.47 9.98
N LEU A 219 29.47 -11.67 11.06
CA LEU A 219 29.19 -11.15 12.39
C LEU A 219 30.25 -10.10 12.73
N LEU A 220 29.85 -8.85 12.94
CA LEU A 220 30.84 -7.82 13.31
C LEU A 220 31.22 -7.94 14.78
N SER A 221 32.50 -7.76 15.13
CA SER A 221 33.03 -7.94 16.50
C SER A 221 33.68 -6.68 17.06
N CYS A 222 33.21 -6.19 18.20
CA CYS A 222 33.85 -5.10 18.95
C CYS A 222 34.36 -5.57 20.32
N HIS A 223 35.37 -4.89 20.85
CA HIS A 223 35.77 -5.03 22.26
C HIS A 223 35.31 -3.80 23.04
N PHE A 224 34.83 -4.00 24.27
CA PHE A 224 34.24 -2.93 25.07
C PHE A 224 34.76 -2.89 26.51
N TYR A 225 35.64 -1.93 26.76
CA TYR A 225 36.28 -1.73 28.06
C TYR A 225 36.03 -0.32 28.65
N GLU A 226 35.09 0.45 28.11
CA GLU A 226 34.84 1.81 28.59
C GLU A 226 33.94 1.84 29.85
N PRO A 227 34.26 2.67 30.86
CA PRO A 227 35.44 3.53 30.94
C PRO A 227 36.72 2.75 31.27
N PHE A 228 37.77 2.98 30.48
CA PHE A 228 39.02 2.19 30.57
C PHE A 228 39.67 2.21 31.97
N LEU A 229 39.55 3.31 32.71
CA LEU A 229 40.07 3.41 34.09
C LEU A 229 39.41 2.42 35.06
N LEU A 230 38.11 2.18 34.91
CA LEU A 230 37.37 1.22 35.76
C LEU A 230 37.69 -0.21 35.33
N SER A 231 37.58 -0.51 34.04
CA SER A 231 37.76 -1.88 33.53
C SER A 231 39.17 -2.42 33.76
N HIS A 232 40.19 -1.55 33.77
CA HIS A 232 41.60 -1.93 33.94
C HIS A 232 42.23 -1.35 35.20
N TYR A 233 41.43 -1.07 36.22
CA TYR A 233 41.90 -0.45 37.47
C TYR A 233 43.08 -1.22 38.08
N ARG A 234 44.28 -0.59 38.10
CA ARG A 234 45.53 -1.18 38.62
C ARG A 234 46.00 -2.46 37.90
N ALA A 235 45.61 -2.62 36.63
CA ALA A 235 46.18 -3.64 35.75
C ALA A 235 47.62 -3.28 35.40
N SER A 236 48.58 -4.14 35.77
CA SER A 236 50.02 -3.82 35.73
C SER A 236 50.58 -3.62 34.32
N TRP A 237 49.91 -4.15 33.31
CA TRP A 237 50.29 -4.03 31.89
C TRP A 237 49.67 -2.82 31.19
N THR A 238 48.91 -1.99 31.91
CA THR A 238 48.35 -0.75 31.37
C THR A 238 48.98 0.46 32.05
N GLU A 239 48.69 1.66 31.53
CA GLU A 239 49.10 2.92 32.14
C GLU A 239 48.58 3.10 33.59
N PHE A 240 47.60 2.31 34.02
CA PHE A 240 47.01 2.36 35.36
C PHE A 240 47.69 1.46 36.39
N GLY A 241 48.71 0.68 36.02
CA GLY A 241 49.33 -0.30 36.92
C GLY A 241 49.79 0.28 38.27
N ASN A 242 50.25 1.53 38.26
CA ASN A 242 50.70 2.25 39.46
C ASN A 242 49.66 3.22 40.04
N TYR A 243 48.46 3.30 39.47
CA TYR A 243 47.43 4.27 39.86
C TYR A 243 46.98 4.05 41.31
N GLN A 244 47.14 5.08 42.16
CA GLN A 244 46.79 4.97 43.59
C GLN A 244 45.42 5.56 43.96
N GLY A 245 44.77 6.29 43.04
CA GLY A 245 43.49 6.97 43.32
C GLY A 245 42.24 6.06 43.33
N PRO A 246 41.07 6.61 43.72
CA PRO A 246 39.81 5.88 43.70
C PRO A 246 39.26 5.75 42.26
N VAL A 247 38.27 4.87 42.07
CA VAL A 247 37.47 4.82 40.85
C VAL A 247 36.01 4.49 41.20
N TYR A 248 35.06 5.25 40.64
CA TYR A 248 33.63 5.08 40.92
C TYR A 248 32.80 4.83 39.65
N TYR A 249 31.70 4.12 39.81
CA TYR A 249 30.64 3.98 38.83
C TYR A 249 29.28 3.68 39.50
N PRO A 250 28.17 4.31 39.09
CA PRO A 250 28.05 5.33 38.05
C PRO A 250 28.45 6.73 38.55
N GLY A 251 28.64 7.67 37.64
CA GLY A 251 28.97 9.07 37.94
C GLY A 251 30.34 9.48 37.40
N GLU A 252 30.96 10.47 38.05
CA GLU A 252 32.35 10.82 37.77
C GLU A 252 33.29 9.71 38.27
N LEU A 253 34.22 9.25 37.43
CA LEU A 253 35.15 8.17 37.83
C LEU A 253 36.04 8.57 39.00
N VAL A 254 36.42 9.84 39.03
CA VAL A 254 37.17 10.50 40.10
C VAL A 254 36.51 11.85 40.29
N THR A 255 36.06 12.17 41.50
CA THR A 255 35.41 13.46 41.74
C THR A 255 36.40 14.61 41.57
N LYS A 256 35.90 15.82 41.28
CA LYS A 256 36.76 17.02 41.19
C LYS A 256 37.69 17.20 42.40
N GLN A 257 37.18 16.98 43.61
CA GLN A 257 37.95 17.13 44.85
C GLN A 257 39.05 16.07 44.98
N GLU A 258 38.76 14.83 44.62
CA GLU A 258 39.75 13.74 44.66
C GLU A 258 40.82 13.93 43.59
N PHE A 259 40.45 14.38 42.39
CA PHE A 259 41.40 14.67 41.32
C PHE A 259 42.45 15.71 41.75
N GLU A 260 42.02 16.78 42.41
CA GLU A 260 42.92 17.83 42.92
C GLU A 260 43.86 17.31 44.03
N ALA A 261 43.49 16.22 44.70
CA ALA A 261 44.31 15.55 45.72
C ALA A 261 45.22 14.44 45.16
N LEU A 262 45.10 14.07 43.89
CA LEU A 262 45.95 13.06 43.25
C LEU A 262 47.38 13.59 43.01
N SER A 263 48.34 12.65 42.93
CA SER A 263 49.70 12.96 42.48
C SER A 263 49.69 13.51 41.05
N GLU A 264 50.71 14.29 40.65
CA GLU A 264 50.79 14.84 39.28
C GLU A 264 50.76 13.73 38.20
N ALA A 265 51.37 12.58 38.49
CA ALA A 265 51.33 11.40 37.62
C ALA A 265 49.90 10.84 37.48
N ASP A 266 49.19 10.66 38.60
CA ASP A 266 47.81 10.16 38.60
C ASP A 266 46.81 11.16 38.00
N GLN A 267 47.05 12.47 38.18
CA GLN A 267 46.29 13.53 37.51
C GLN A 267 46.46 13.43 35.99
N LYS A 268 47.68 13.19 35.50
CA LYS A 268 47.93 13.03 34.06
C LYS A 268 47.17 11.84 33.47
N LEU A 269 47.13 10.71 34.18
CA LEU A 269 46.40 9.50 33.77
C LEU A 269 44.88 9.70 33.74
N THR A 270 44.34 10.38 34.75
CA THR A 270 42.88 10.51 34.93
C THR A 270 42.29 11.73 34.23
N LYS A 271 43.11 12.67 33.76
CA LYS A 271 42.70 13.94 33.13
C LYS A 271 41.69 13.74 31.99
N ARG A 272 41.84 12.68 31.19
CA ARG A 272 40.96 12.41 30.03
C ARG A 272 39.52 12.04 30.41
N PHE A 273 39.26 11.67 31.66
CA PHE A 273 37.93 11.32 32.16
C PHE A 273 37.26 12.48 32.93
N ARG A 274 37.95 13.61 33.09
CA ARG A 274 37.47 14.73 33.91
C ARG A 274 36.21 15.36 33.31
N GLY A 275 35.20 15.56 34.15
CA GLY A 275 33.93 16.19 33.75
C GLY A 275 33.02 15.28 32.91
N MET A 276 33.37 14.00 32.75
CA MET A 276 32.51 13.00 32.12
C MET A 276 31.70 12.26 33.19
N VAL A 277 30.39 12.22 33.01
CA VAL A 277 29.49 11.38 33.81
C VAL A 277 29.31 10.04 33.10
N TRP A 278 29.71 8.97 33.77
CA TRP A 278 29.59 7.61 33.27
C TRP A 278 28.36 6.94 33.87
N ASP A 279 27.36 6.71 33.02
CA ASP A 279 26.14 6.00 33.36
C ASP A 279 25.70 5.11 32.18
N LYS A 280 24.55 4.45 32.32
CA LYS A 280 23.98 3.62 31.26
C LYS A 280 23.79 4.36 29.93
N ALA A 281 23.42 5.64 29.94
CA ALA A 281 23.19 6.41 28.72
C ALA A 281 24.51 6.67 27.98
N MET A 282 25.59 6.96 28.72
CA MET A 282 26.93 7.09 28.15
C MET A 282 27.40 5.76 27.52
N LEU A 283 27.22 4.62 28.22
CA LEU A 283 27.56 3.31 27.65
C LEU A 283 26.77 3.01 26.36
N ALA A 284 25.46 3.32 26.36
CA ALA A 284 24.63 3.20 25.17
C ALA A 284 25.12 4.07 24.01
N ALA A 285 25.54 5.31 24.27
CA ALA A 285 26.07 6.21 23.25
C ALA A 285 27.35 5.69 22.57
N TYR A 286 28.24 5.02 23.31
CA TYR A 286 29.43 4.39 22.73
C TYR A 286 29.08 3.16 21.88
N LEU A 287 28.28 2.24 22.42
CA LEU A 287 27.93 1.00 21.74
C LEU A 287 27.02 1.22 20.52
N SER A 288 26.20 2.27 20.54
CA SER A 288 25.32 2.62 19.42
C SER A 288 26.10 2.98 18.15
N LYS A 289 27.34 3.48 18.27
CA LYS A 289 28.19 3.79 17.10
C LYS A 289 28.55 2.54 16.31
N ALA A 290 29.00 1.49 17.00
CA ALA A 290 29.30 0.22 16.36
C ALA A 290 28.01 -0.46 15.85
N LYS A 291 26.92 -0.38 16.62
CA LYS A 291 25.63 -0.98 16.25
C LYS A 291 25.03 -0.33 15.01
N GLN A 292 25.11 0.98 14.89
CA GLN A 292 24.67 1.72 13.70
C GLN A 292 25.37 1.21 12.45
N VAL A 293 26.69 1.02 12.50
CA VAL A 293 27.47 0.50 11.36
C VAL A 293 27.03 -0.93 10.99
N ALA A 294 26.72 -1.77 11.98
CA ALA A 294 26.20 -3.11 11.74
C ALA A 294 24.82 -3.06 11.05
N ASP A 295 23.90 -2.22 11.54
CA ASP A 295 22.57 -2.02 10.95
C ASP A 295 22.62 -1.45 9.54
N GLU A 296 23.49 -0.48 9.29
CA GLU A 296 23.71 0.10 7.95
C GLU A 296 24.15 -0.97 6.94
N LYS A 297 24.87 -2.00 7.39
CA LYS A 297 25.32 -3.12 6.57
C LYS A 297 24.34 -4.30 6.55
N GLY A 298 23.27 -4.25 7.34
CA GLY A 298 22.32 -5.36 7.49
C GLY A 298 22.89 -6.57 8.23
N LEU A 299 23.88 -6.36 9.11
CA LEU A 299 24.59 -7.41 9.85
C LEU A 299 24.35 -7.30 11.37
N ASN A 300 24.62 -8.38 12.10
CA ASN A 300 24.58 -8.38 13.56
C ASN A 300 25.91 -7.90 14.16
N LEU A 301 25.85 -7.41 15.41
CA LEU A 301 27.01 -7.02 16.20
C LEU A 301 27.20 -7.96 17.39
N TYR A 302 28.45 -8.31 17.65
CA TYR A 302 28.93 -9.13 18.75
C TYR A 302 30.02 -8.38 19.50
N CYS A 303 30.01 -8.46 20.83
CA CYS A 303 31.09 -7.96 21.66
C CYS A 303 32.01 -9.14 22.03
N GLY A 304 33.12 -9.28 21.31
CA GLY A 304 34.07 -10.39 21.48
C GLY A 304 34.68 -10.46 22.87
N GLU A 305 34.93 -9.29 23.46
CA GLU A 305 35.49 -9.19 24.80
C GLU A 305 34.97 -7.95 25.53
N PHE A 306 34.55 -8.17 26.78
CA PHE A 306 34.31 -7.12 27.76
C PHE A 306 34.56 -7.67 29.16
N GLY A 307 34.85 -6.79 30.11
CA GLY A 307 35.02 -7.19 31.50
C GLY A 307 35.66 -6.11 32.36
N VAL A 308 35.81 -6.44 33.64
CA VAL A 308 36.45 -5.58 34.63
C VAL A 308 37.49 -6.40 35.39
N TYR A 309 38.70 -5.87 35.49
CA TYR A 309 39.82 -6.50 36.20
C TYR A 309 39.48 -6.64 37.68
N GLU A 310 39.83 -7.78 38.28
CA GLU A 310 39.44 -8.13 39.65
C GLU A 310 39.88 -7.13 40.74
N LYS A 311 40.88 -6.28 40.46
CA LYS A 311 41.33 -5.25 41.39
C LYS A 311 40.38 -4.05 41.50
N ALA A 312 39.44 -3.88 40.56
CA ALA A 312 38.46 -2.80 40.61
C ALA A 312 37.50 -2.96 41.81
N PRO A 313 36.95 -1.87 42.37
CA PRO A 313 35.94 -1.95 43.42
C PRO A 313 34.74 -2.80 42.99
N LYS A 314 34.51 -3.92 43.71
CA LYS A 314 33.51 -4.94 43.34
C LYS A 314 32.10 -4.37 43.12
N ALA A 315 31.67 -3.44 43.98
CA ALA A 315 30.33 -2.86 43.92
C ALA A 315 30.13 -2.04 42.63
N ASP A 316 31.14 -1.26 42.24
CA ASP A 316 31.15 -0.43 41.03
C ASP A 316 31.21 -1.32 39.78
N ALA A 317 32.05 -2.35 39.79
CA ALA A 317 32.13 -3.35 38.73
C ALA A 317 30.77 -4.03 38.48
N LEU A 318 30.08 -4.49 39.53
CA LEU A 318 28.76 -5.13 39.40
C LEU A 318 27.67 -4.18 38.86
N ARG A 319 27.70 -2.89 39.24
CA ARG A 319 26.81 -1.88 38.66
C ARG A 319 27.09 -1.67 37.18
N TRP A 320 28.36 -1.58 36.80
CA TRP A 320 28.77 -1.48 35.40
C TRP A 320 28.34 -2.69 34.57
N PHE A 321 28.56 -3.91 35.08
CA PHE A 321 28.10 -5.14 34.42
C PHE A 321 26.58 -5.13 34.20
N LYS A 322 25.80 -4.71 35.20
CA LYS A 322 24.33 -4.62 35.07
C LYS A 322 23.92 -3.66 33.96
N ASP A 323 24.52 -2.48 33.91
CA ASP A 323 24.18 -1.47 32.93
C ASP A 323 24.63 -1.85 31.52
N VAL A 324 25.86 -2.37 31.35
CA VAL A 324 26.36 -2.80 30.03
C VAL A 324 25.56 -3.97 29.46
N ILE A 325 25.20 -4.97 30.28
CA ILE A 325 24.33 -6.09 29.85
C ILE A 325 22.96 -5.56 29.43
N SER A 326 22.41 -4.60 30.18
CA SER A 326 21.13 -3.98 29.81
C SER A 326 21.23 -3.18 28.50
N VAL A 327 22.37 -2.56 28.21
CA VAL A 327 22.63 -1.88 26.93
C VAL A 327 22.74 -2.90 25.80
N PHE A 328 23.53 -3.97 25.97
CA PHE A 328 23.62 -5.05 24.99
C PHE A 328 22.25 -5.62 24.63
N ASP A 329 21.39 -5.88 25.62
CA ASP A 329 20.01 -6.34 25.39
C ASP A 329 19.18 -5.32 24.58
N SER A 330 19.25 -4.04 24.94
CA SER A 330 18.49 -3.00 24.25
C SER A 330 18.92 -2.83 22.79
N LEU A 331 20.21 -3.04 22.51
CA LEU A 331 20.81 -2.96 21.19
C LEU A 331 20.89 -4.31 20.47
N HIS A 332 20.38 -5.39 21.06
CA HIS A 332 20.47 -6.76 20.50
C HIS A 332 21.91 -7.17 20.11
N ILE A 333 22.85 -7.00 21.03
CA ILE A 333 24.27 -7.36 20.87
C ILE A 333 24.57 -8.64 21.68
N ALA A 334 25.08 -9.67 21.03
CA ALA A 334 25.64 -10.84 21.72
C ALA A 334 27.03 -10.49 22.29
N TRP A 335 27.51 -11.20 23.31
CA TRP A 335 28.77 -10.85 23.95
C TRP A 335 29.51 -12.06 24.51
N SER A 336 30.82 -11.93 24.71
CA SER A 336 31.65 -12.85 25.51
C SER A 336 32.42 -12.12 26.60
N ILE A 337 32.34 -12.62 27.84
CA ILE A 337 33.20 -12.09 28.91
C ILE A 337 34.65 -12.51 28.64
N TRP A 338 35.59 -11.59 28.88
CA TRP A 338 36.99 -11.71 28.42
C TRP A 338 37.73 -12.95 28.95
N ASP A 339 37.35 -13.53 30.08
CA ASP A 339 38.03 -14.72 30.59
C ASP A 339 37.08 -15.70 31.31
N TYR A 340 37.53 -16.95 31.40
CA TYR A 340 36.95 -18.01 32.20
C TYR A 340 37.41 -17.99 33.66
N LYS A 341 38.72 -18.11 33.93
CA LYS A 341 39.29 -18.40 35.28
C LYS A 341 40.27 -17.36 35.82
N ASP A 342 40.78 -16.46 34.99
CA ASP A 342 41.79 -15.47 35.44
C ASP A 342 41.13 -14.21 36.04
N SER A 343 41.87 -13.11 35.99
CA SER A 343 41.62 -11.85 36.65
C SER A 343 40.42 -11.09 36.07
N PHE A 344 39.97 -11.46 34.87
CA PHE A 344 38.70 -11.02 34.27
C PHE A 344 37.62 -12.12 34.33
N GLY A 345 37.96 -13.28 34.90
CA GLY A 345 37.20 -14.51 34.80
C GLY A 345 35.86 -14.50 35.54
N ALA A 346 34.85 -15.15 34.96
CA ALA A 346 33.58 -15.40 35.63
C ALA A 346 33.66 -16.52 36.70
N PHE A 347 34.73 -17.31 36.70
CA PHE A 347 34.96 -18.44 37.60
C PHE A 347 36.22 -18.23 38.43
N THR A 348 36.31 -18.92 39.57
CA THR A 348 37.54 -19.00 40.37
C THR A 348 38.54 -19.97 39.73
N PRO A 349 39.83 -19.96 40.12
CA PRO A 349 40.81 -20.93 39.63
C PRO A 349 40.40 -22.40 39.80
N GLN A 350 39.57 -22.72 40.82
CA GLN A 350 39.03 -24.06 41.06
C GLN A 350 37.82 -24.41 40.16
N GLY A 351 37.35 -23.48 39.32
CA GLY A 351 36.21 -23.64 38.42
C GLY A 351 34.85 -23.44 39.10
N LEU A 352 34.78 -22.67 40.19
CA LEU A 352 33.50 -22.30 40.82
C LEU A 352 32.99 -20.95 40.29
N PRO A 353 31.70 -20.78 39.97
CA PRO A 353 31.16 -19.50 39.52
C PRO A 353 31.30 -18.39 40.57
N LYS A 354 31.74 -17.20 40.17
CA LYS A 354 31.68 -15.99 41.01
C LYS A 354 30.21 -15.54 41.13
N LYS A 355 29.50 -16.04 42.15
CA LYS A 355 28.02 -15.98 42.29
C LYS A 355 27.36 -14.63 41.94
N GLU A 356 27.84 -13.52 42.51
CA GLU A 356 27.25 -12.18 42.28
C GLU A 356 27.46 -11.68 40.84
N LEU A 357 28.65 -11.93 40.28
CA LEU A 357 28.95 -11.61 38.89
C LEU A 357 28.10 -12.48 37.95
N MET A 358 28.02 -13.78 38.22
CA MET A 358 27.22 -14.71 37.42
C MET A 358 25.74 -14.32 37.39
N HIS A 359 25.16 -13.98 38.56
CA HIS A 359 23.79 -13.50 38.63
C HIS A 359 23.55 -12.25 37.75
N THR A 360 24.51 -11.33 37.74
CA THR A 360 24.45 -10.09 36.94
C THR A 360 24.59 -10.37 35.44
N LEU A 361 25.53 -11.22 35.04
CA LEU A 361 25.71 -11.64 33.64
C LEU A 361 24.48 -12.36 33.09
N MET A 362 23.77 -13.12 33.95
CA MET A 362 22.60 -13.89 33.54
C MET A 362 21.27 -13.12 33.56
N SER A 363 21.23 -11.90 34.10
CA SER A 363 19.97 -11.13 34.26
C SER A 363 19.39 -10.53 32.98
N GLY A 364 20.07 -10.65 31.84
CA GLY A 364 19.61 -10.08 30.57
C GLY A 364 18.41 -10.78 29.90
N SER A 365 17.94 -10.22 28.79
CA SER A 365 16.63 -10.44 28.13
C SER A 365 16.28 -11.86 27.66
N GLY A 366 17.22 -12.78 27.57
CA GLY A 366 16.94 -14.12 27.04
C GLY A 366 17.23 -14.30 25.55
N LYS A 367 17.13 -13.24 24.74
CA LYS A 367 17.08 -13.32 23.26
C LYS A 367 18.43 -13.65 22.62
N LYS A 368 18.44 -14.58 21.66
CA LYS A 368 19.62 -14.90 20.82
C LYS A 368 19.65 -14.01 19.57
N ILE A 369 20.84 -13.79 19.03
CA ILE A 369 21.00 -13.30 17.65
C ILE A 369 21.17 -14.51 16.73
N GLU A 370 20.62 -14.43 15.51
CA GLU A 370 20.74 -15.45 14.48
C GLU A 370 21.60 -14.89 13.33
N VAL A 371 22.70 -15.55 12.98
CA VAL A 371 23.61 -15.13 11.89
C VAL A 371 23.45 -16.06 10.69
N GLY A 372 23.15 -15.51 9.52
CA GLY A 372 22.92 -16.27 8.28
C GLY A 372 21.45 -16.58 7.97
N GLY A 373 20.49 -16.12 8.78
CA GLY A 373 19.05 -16.28 8.54
C GLY A 373 18.45 -15.21 7.62
N MET A 374 17.44 -15.56 6.82
CA MET A 374 16.65 -14.59 6.05
C MET A 374 15.88 -13.65 6.99
N PRO A 375 15.99 -12.31 6.85
CA PRO A 375 15.22 -11.36 7.64
C PRO A 375 13.71 -11.67 7.63
N LEU A 376 13.04 -11.48 8.77
CA LEU A 376 11.63 -11.86 8.93
C LEU A 376 10.74 -11.13 7.91
N TYR A 377 11.03 -9.86 7.59
CA TYR A 377 10.24 -9.09 6.61
C TYR A 377 10.30 -9.66 5.18
N LEU A 378 11.35 -10.41 4.84
CA LEU A 378 11.50 -11.09 3.55
C LEU A 378 10.84 -12.48 3.53
N ASP A 379 10.53 -13.06 4.70
CA ASP A 379 9.85 -14.35 4.78
C ASP A 379 8.34 -14.20 4.52
N VAL A 380 7.93 -14.39 3.27
CA VAL A 380 6.52 -14.28 2.83
C VAL A 380 5.57 -15.25 3.53
N ARG A 381 6.09 -16.31 4.18
CA ARG A 381 5.28 -17.28 4.94
C ARG A 381 4.84 -16.74 6.30
N LYS A 382 5.43 -15.63 6.75
CA LYS A 382 5.12 -15.01 8.04
C LYS A 382 3.94 -14.03 7.91
N PRO A 383 3.13 -13.88 8.97
CA PRO A 383 2.05 -12.89 9.00
C PRO A 383 2.52 -11.49 8.60
N LEU A 384 1.72 -10.81 7.77
CA LEU A 384 2.01 -9.48 7.23
C LEU A 384 2.46 -8.48 8.30
N GLU A 385 1.75 -8.40 9.42
CA GLU A 385 2.07 -7.46 10.49
C GLU A 385 3.41 -7.73 11.19
N LEU A 386 3.83 -9.01 11.28
CA LEU A 386 5.16 -9.33 11.82
C LEU A 386 6.26 -8.87 10.86
N ARG A 387 6.04 -9.02 9.56
CA ARG A 387 6.95 -8.55 8.52
C ARG A 387 7.07 -7.03 8.54
N VAL A 388 5.94 -6.31 8.63
CA VAL A 388 5.91 -4.84 8.72
C VAL A 388 6.67 -4.36 9.95
N LYS A 389 6.42 -4.97 11.12
CA LYS A 389 7.10 -4.62 12.37
C LYS A 389 8.61 -4.85 12.30
N ASP A 390 9.06 -5.97 11.72
CA ASP A 390 10.49 -6.25 11.54
C ASP A 390 11.15 -5.25 10.60
N ALA A 391 10.56 -4.97 9.42
CA ALA A 391 11.06 -3.96 8.50
C ALA A 391 11.16 -2.58 9.16
N LEU A 392 10.09 -2.14 9.83
CA LEU A 392 10.02 -0.85 10.50
C LEU A 392 11.08 -0.70 11.60
N SER A 393 11.40 -1.78 12.33
CA SER A 393 12.44 -1.78 13.38
C SER A 393 13.86 -1.62 12.84
N ARG A 394 14.08 -1.92 11.56
CA ARG A 394 15.38 -1.84 10.87
C ARG A 394 15.58 -0.51 10.14
N MET A 395 14.53 0.31 10.02
CA MET A 395 14.57 1.59 9.33
C MET A 395 15.06 2.71 10.24
N THR A 396 15.86 3.63 9.69
CA THR A 396 16.22 4.89 10.34
C THR A 396 15.01 5.85 10.37
N LEU A 397 15.12 6.93 11.13
CA LEU A 397 14.10 7.98 11.16
C LEU A 397 13.88 8.57 9.75
N GLU A 398 14.96 8.93 9.07
CA GLU A 398 14.92 9.51 7.71
C GLU A 398 14.23 8.56 6.73
N GLU A 399 14.55 7.27 6.78
CA GLU A 399 13.93 6.26 5.92
C GLU A 399 12.43 6.13 6.20
N LYS A 400 12.00 6.16 7.48
CA LYS A 400 10.57 6.12 7.84
C LYS A 400 9.83 7.33 7.29
N THR A 401 10.37 8.54 7.47
CA THR A 401 9.75 9.76 6.95
C THR A 401 9.76 9.81 5.43
N ARG A 402 10.77 9.21 4.78
CA ARG A 402 10.91 9.22 3.32
C ARG A 402 9.77 8.48 2.61
N LEU A 403 9.16 7.49 3.26
CA LEU A 403 8.00 6.75 2.75
C LEU A 403 6.73 7.60 2.62
N SER A 404 6.66 8.77 3.28
CA SER A 404 5.44 9.58 3.37
C SER A 404 5.25 10.60 2.24
N TYR A 405 6.10 10.62 1.22
CA TYR A 405 5.95 11.56 0.11
C TYR A 405 6.53 11.04 -1.20
N ALA A 406 5.97 11.50 -2.31
CA ALA A 406 6.36 11.11 -3.66
C ALA A 406 7.84 11.32 -3.99
N ASP A 407 8.33 10.57 -4.96
CA ASP A 407 9.61 10.85 -5.65
C ASP A 407 9.41 11.16 -7.13
N GLY A 408 8.22 10.90 -7.68
CA GLY A 408 7.83 11.23 -9.05
C GLY A 408 6.33 11.55 -9.12
N ARG A 409 5.83 11.92 -10.30
CA ARG A 409 4.40 12.22 -10.51
C ARG A 409 3.48 11.06 -10.15
N PHE A 410 3.92 9.84 -10.46
CA PHE A 410 3.21 8.59 -10.27
C PHE A 410 4.11 7.54 -9.58
N SER A 411 5.02 7.99 -8.71
CA SER A 411 5.91 7.10 -7.96
C SER A 411 6.22 7.60 -6.56
N THR A 412 6.43 6.66 -5.65
CA THR A 412 6.89 6.92 -4.28
C THR A 412 8.05 5.99 -3.97
N PRO A 413 9.02 6.40 -3.14
CA PRO A 413 10.19 5.58 -2.87
C PRO A 413 9.85 4.40 -1.95
N GLY A 414 10.80 3.46 -1.86
CA GLY A 414 10.86 2.46 -0.80
C GLY A 414 12.04 2.70 0.14
N CYS A 415 12.64 1.61 0.61
CA CYS A 415 13.88 1.65 1.38
C CYS A 415 14.95 0.79 0.66
N ALA A 416 15.75 1.44 -0.19
CA ALA A 416 16.73 0.76 -1.04
C ALA A 416 17.77 -0.05 -0.24
N ARG A 417 18.20 0.45 0.93
CA ARG A 417 19.14 -0.26 1.83
C ARG A 417 18.59 -1.60 2.30
N LEU A 418 17.27 -1.69 2.51
CA LEU A 418 16.58 -2.91 2.92
C LEU A 418 16.00 -3.71 1.72
N GLY A 419 16.27 -3.29 0.48
CA GLY A 419 15.71 -3.95 -0.71
C GLY A 419 14.19 -3.82 -0.84
N ILE A 420 13.58 -2.83 -0.15
CA ILE A 420 12.15 -2.55 -0.23
C ILE A 420 11.93 -1.59 -1.40
N PRO A 421 11.20 -2.00 -2.46
CA PRO A 421 10.97 -1.16 -3.64
C PRO A 421 9.96 -0.04 -3.34
N GLY A 422 9.93 0.95 -4.23
CA GLY A 422 8.89 1.98 -4.26
C GLY A 422 7.57 1.47 -4.85
N LEU A 423 6.57 2.35 -4.86
CA LEU A 423 5.27 2.09 -5.49
C LEU A 423 5.13 2.89 -6.77
N MET A 424 4.55 2.27 -7.79
CA MET A 424 4.13 2.89 -9.04
C MET A 424 2.61 3.02 -9.10
N TYR A 425 2.15 4.17 -9.55
CA TYR A 425 0.72 4.54 -9.59
C TYR A 425 0.28 4.69 -11.05
N SER A 426 -1.03 4.58 -11.28
CA SER A 426 -1.64 4.99 -12.54
C SER A 426 -3.09 5.41 -12.34
N ASP A 427 -3.51 6.46 -13.03
CA ASP A 427 -4.93 6.70 -13.29
C ASP A 427 -5.49 5.58 -14.19
N GLY A 428 -6.76 5.25 -14.17
CA GLY A 428 -7.79 5.78 -13.29
C GLY A 428 -9.01 4.85 -13.27
N PRO A 429 -10.23 5.40 -13.09
CA PRO A 429 -11.41 4.59 -12.78
C PRO A 429 -11.86 3.65 -13.92
N HIS A 430 -11.53 3.95 -15.19
CA HIS A 430 -12.04 3.18 -16.34
C HIS A 430 -11.01 2.83 -17.43
N GLY A 431 -9.74 2.77 -17.06
CA GLY A 431 -8.63 2.26 -17.87
C GLY A 431 -7.30 2.66 -17.25
N VAL A 432 -6.22 1.97 -17.65
CA VAL A 432 -4.86 2.34 -17.23
C VAL A 432 -4.34 3.42 -18.18
N ARG A 433 -4.05 4.61 -17.63
CA ARG A 433 -3.64 5.78 -18.41
C ARG A 433 -2.28 5.56 -19.06
N ALA A 434 -2.07 6.23 -20.20
CA ALA A 434 -0.77 6.34 -20.85
C ALA A 434 0.30 6.85 -19.87
N GLU A 435 1.56 6.45 -20.09
CA GLU A 435 2.63 6.86 -19.18
C GLU A 435 2.86 8.36 -19.23
N ILE A 436 3.06 8.92 -18.04
CA ILE A 436 3.45 10.31 -17.85
C ILE A 436 4.93 10.34 -17.49
N CYS A 437 5.63 11.37 -17.97
CA CYS A 437 7.01 11.62 -17.60
C CYS A 437 7.18 11.68 -16.08
N TRP A 438 8.28 11.13 -15.57
CA TRP A 438 8.52 11.02 -14.12
C TRP A 438 8.38 12.36 -13.37
N ASN A 439 8.73 13.49 -14.00
CA ASN A 439 8.72 14.81 -13.37
C ASN A 439 7.97 15.92 -14.13
N SER A 440 7.20 15.58 -15.17
CA SER A 440 6.35 16.54 -15.90
C SER A 440 4.98 15.91 -16.18
N TRP A 441 3.99 16.73 -16.54
CA TRP A 441 2.66 16.25 -16.93
C TRP A 441 2.59 15.80 -18.39
N ASP A 442 3.72 15.84 -19.11
CA ASP A 442 3.78 15.40 -20.49
C ASP A 442 3.68 13.88 -20.57
N TYR A 443 3.06 13.39 -21.64
CA TYR A 443 3.12 11.97 -21.98
C TYR A 443 4.57 11.54 -22.24
N ALA A 444 4.93 10.37 -21.72
CA ALA A 444 6.26 9.79 -21.93
C ALA A 444 6.50 9.33 -23.38
N GLY A 445 5.46 9.33 -24.23
CA GLY A 445 5.55 9.01 -25.65
C GLY A 445 5.81 7.52 -25.95
N TRP A 446 5.52 6.63 -25.00
CA TRP A 446 5.76 5.19 -25.17
C TRP A 446 4.85 4.61 -26.25
N THR A 447 5.27 3.52 -26.89
CA THR A 447 4.50 2.85 -27.95
C THR A 447 3.77 1.60 -27.47
N ASN A 448 4.12 1.11 -26.28
CA ASN A 448 3.59 -0.10 -25.66
C ASN A 448 2.65 0.19 -24.48
N ASP A 449 2.15 1.42 -24.37
CA ASP A 449 1.39 1.89 -23.23
C ASP A 449 -0.12 2.08 -23.45
N SER A 450 -0.64 1.63 -24.60
CA SER A 450 -2.08 1.65 -24.88
C SER A 450 -2.86 0.71 -23.94
N CYS A 451 -4.17 0.91 -23.76
CA CYS A 451 -5.00 0.08 -22.87
C CYS A 451 -6.31 -0.37 -23.53
N THR A 452 -7.10 -1.17 -22.82
CA THR A 452 -8.55 -1.26 -23.06
C THR A 452 -9.23 -0.08 -22.39
N ALA A 453 -9.94 0.76 -23.14
CA ALA A 453 -10.84 1.72 -22.53
C ALA A 453 -12.15 1.01 -22.17
N PHE A 454 -12.44 0.91 -20.88
CA PHE A 454 -13.69 0.32 -20.40
C PHE A 454 -14.80 1.39 -20.39
N PRO A 455 -16.09 1.00 -20.38
CA PRO A 455 -17.18 1.96 -20.21
C PRO A 455 -17.02 2.76 -18.92
N ALA A 456 -17.41 4.03 -18.96
CA ALA A 456 -17.39 4.92 -17.80
C ALA A 456 -18.19 4.33 -16.61
N LEU A 457 -17.85 4.73 -15.38
CA LEU A 457 -18.44 4.10 -14.19
C LEU A 457 -19.95 4.36 -14.05
N THR A 458 -20.48 5.42 -14.66
CA THR A 458 -21.94 5.62 -14.78
C THR A 458 -22.59 4.55 -15.64
N CYS A 459 -21.94 4.11 -16.72
CA CYS A 459 -22.41 2.99 -17.53
C CYS A 459 -22.32 1.68 -16.75
N LEU A 460 -21.22 1.45 -16.02
CA LEU A 460 -21.07 0.29 -15.14
C LEU A 460 -22.18 0.25 -14.09
N ALA A 461 -22.41 1.35 -13.38
CA ALA A 461 -23.48 1.47 -12.39
C ALA A 461 -24.87 1.25 -13.02
N SER A 462 -25.09 1.71 -14.25
CA SER A 462 -26.34 1.49 -15.00
C SER A 462 -26.62 0.01 -15.30
N THR A 463 -25.61 -0.86 -15.22
CA THR A 463 -25.82 -2.31 -15.34
C THR A 463 -26.55 -2.90 -14.15
N TRP A 464 -26.43 -2.31 -12.95
CA TRP A 464 -26.87 -2.87 -11.65
C TRP A 464 -26.47 -4.35 -11.54
N ASN A 465 -25.21 -4.66 -11.87
CA ASN A 465 -24.71 -6.03 -11.96
C ASN A 465 -23.36 -6.16 -11.23
N PRO A 466 -23.36 -6.50 -9.92
CA PRO A 466 -22.15 -6.67 -9.11
C PRO A 466 -21.14 -7.65 -9.70
N SER A 467 -21.62 -8.71 -10.36
CA SER A 467 -20.76 -9.69 -11.04
C SER A 467 -19.99 -9.09 -12.22
N LEU A 468 -20.61 -8.21 -13.00
CA LEU A 468 -19.90 -7.46 -14.04
C LEU A 468 -18.92 -6.45 -13.44
N SER A 469 -19.25 -5.84 -12.31
CA SER A 469 -18.32 -4.96 -11.60
C SER A 469 -17.05 -5.70 -11.13
N LYS A 470 -17.19 -6.95 -10.65
CA LYS A 470 -16.03 -7.80 -10.32
C LYS A 470 -15.17 -8.09 -11.56
N LYS A 471 -15.78 -8.50 -12.68
CA LYS A 471 -15.06 -8.76 -13.94
C LYS A 471 -14.33 -7.51 -14.44
N TYR A 472 -14.97 -6.36 -14.31
CA TYR A 472 -14.36 -5.07 -14.63
C TYR A 472 -13.10 -4.84 -13.81
N GLY A 473 -13.20 -4.94 -12.48
CA GLY A 473 -12.08 -4.78 -11.55
C GLY A 473 -10.93 -5.76 -11.84
N LEU A 474 -11.26 -7.03 -12.15
CA LEU A 474 -10.29 -8.03 -12.57
C LEU A 474 -9.53 -7.61 -13.83
N ALA A 475 -10.26 -7.25 -14.90
CA ALA A 475 -9.66 -6.92 -16.19
C ALA A 475 -8.77 -5.65 -16.11
N ILE A 476 -9.23 -4.59 -15.44
CA ILE A 476 -8.41 -3.38 -15.29
C ILE A 476 -7.21 -3.59 -14.35
N GLY A 477 -7.36 -4.44 -13.33
CA GLY A 477 -6.27 -4.86 -12.45
C GLY A 477 -5.19 -5.66 -13.18
N GLU A 478 -5.58 -6.54 -14.11
CA GLU A 478 -4.64 -7.25 -14.98
C GLU A 478 -3.84 -6.28 -15.85
N GLU A 479 -4.47 -5.26 -16.45
CA GLU A 479 -3.75 -4.26 -17.25
C GLU A 479 -2.77 -3.44 -16.39
N ALA A 480 -3.20 -3.05 -15.18
CA ALA A 480 -2.34 -2.32 -14.25
C ALA A 480 -1.12 -3.17 -13.86
N ARG A 481 -1.33 -4.46 -13.57
CA ARG A 481 -0.27 -5.40 -13.22
C ARG A 481 0.68 -5.65 -14.39
N PHE A 482 0.16 -5.80 -15.61
CA PHE A 482 0.97 -5.94 -16.84
C PHE A 482 1.91 -4.74 -17.03
N ARG A 483 1.45 -3.55 -16.61
CA ARG A 483 2.18 -2.29 -16.70
C ARG A 483 3.00 -1.95 -15.44
N HIS A 484 3.22 -2.94 -14.58
CA HIS A 484 3.98 -2.83 -13.33
C HIS A 484 3.48 -1.72 -12.40
N LYS A 485 2.16 -1.48 -12.39
CA LYS A 485 1.51 -0.55 -11.47
C LYS A 485 1.15 -1.29 -10.18
N ASN A 486 1.42 -0.66 -9.05
CA ASN A 486 1.11 -1.19 -7.73
C ASN A 486 -0.22 -0.65 -7.22
N VAL A 487 -0.60 0.57 -7.62
CA VAL A 487 -1.83 1.23 -7.19
C VAL A 487 -2.57 1.77 -8.41
N LEU A 488 -3.83 1.36 -8.56
CA LEU A 488 -4.77 1.90 -9.54
C LEU A 488 -5.65 2.95 -8.86
N LEU A 489 -5.68 4.16 -9.41
CA LEU A 489 -6.36 5.31 -8.81
C LEU A 489 -7.84 5.34 -9.16
N GLY A 490 -8.57 4.35 -8.67
CA GLY A 490 -10.00 4.18 -8.77
C GLY A 490 -10.47 3.00 -7.90
N PRO A 491 -11.79 2.79 -7.79
CA PRO A 491 -12.85 3.50 -8.50
C PRO A 491 -13.22 4.85 -7.86
N GLY A 492 -13.92 5.70 -8.63
CA GLY A 492 -14.55 6.92 -8.11
C GLY A 492 -15.95 6.64 -7.57
N VAL A 493 -16.29 7.16 -6.39
CA VAL A 493 -17.58 6.89 -5.71
C VAL A 493 -18.26 8.13 -5.11
N ASN A 494 -17.83 9.34 -5.49
CA ASN A 494 -18.54 10.55 -5.05
C ASN A 494 -19.98 10.56 -5.57
N ILE A 495 -20.91 11.00 -4.73
CA ILE A 495 -22.35 11.07 -5.04
C ILE A 495 -22.65 12.07 -6.15
N TYR A 496 -23.50 11.67 -7.10
CA TYR A 496 -24.12 12.53 -8.10
C TYR A 496 -25.08 13.51 -7.42
N ARG A 497 -24.55 14.65 -6.97
CA ARG A 497 -25.33 15.68 -6.25
C ARG A 497 -26.02 16.65 -7.21
N THR A 498 -25.35 16.97 -8.32
CA THR A 498 -25.75 17.98 -9.30
C THR A 498 -25.46 17.49 -10.71
N PRO A 499 -26.30 17.81 -11.71
CA PRO A 499 -26.03 17.44 -13.09
C PRO A 499 -24.95 18.29 -13.78
N LEU A 500 -24.40 19.28 -13.07
CA LEU A 500 -23.35 20.13 -13.59
C LEU A 500 -21.94 19.64 -13.24
N ASN A 501 -21.78 18.70 -12.31
CA ASN A 501 -20.44 18.23 -11.92
C ASN A 501 -19.72 17.60 -13.12
N GLY A 502 -18.54 18.14 -13.45
CA GLY A 502 -17.72 17.72 -14.58
C GLY A 502 -17.24 16.26 -14.51
N ARG A 503 -17.16 15.67 -13.31
CA ARG A 503 -16.62 14.31 -13.09
C ARG A 503 -17.65 13.23 -12.82
N ASN A 504 -18.95 13.53 -12.91
CA ASN A 504 -19.98 12.52 -12.64
C ASN A 504 -19.83 11.25 -13.50
N PHE A 505 -19.28 11.35 -14.72
CA PHE A 505 -18.99 10.19 -15.57
C PHE A 505 -18.02 9.17 -14.93
N GLU A 506 -17.16 9.62 -14.01
CA GLU A 506 -16.20 8.79 -13.28
C GLU A 506 -16.80 8.14 -12.02
N TYR A 507 -18.04 8.46 -11.68
CA TYR A 507 -18.70 8.00 -10.45
C TYR A 507 -19.88 7.05 -10.73
N MET A 508 -20.55 6.58 -9.67
CA MET A 508 -21.52 5.49 -9.74
C MET A 508 -23.00 5.91 -9.57
N GLY A 509 -23.31 7.22 -9.48
CA GLY A 509 -24.69 7.72 -9.43
C GLY A 509 -25.06 8.44 -8.14
N GLU A 510 -26.36 8.62 -7.92
CA GLU A 510 -26.90 9.45 -6.82
C GLU A 510 -27.22 8.65 -5.54
N ASP A 511 -27.28 7.33 -5.64
CA ASP A 511 -27.68 6.46 -4.53
C ASP A 511 -26.45 5.80 -3.84
N PRO A 512 -26.28 5.98 -2.52
CA PRO A 512 -25.15 5.42 -1.78
C PRO A 512 -25.14 3.89 -1.74
N PHE A 513 -26.31 3.24 -1.70
CA PHE A 513 -26.41 1.79 -1.65
C PHE A 513 -25.98 1.17 -2.98
N LEU A 514 -26.49 1.69 -4.10
CA LEU A 514 -26.07 1.26 -5.44
C LEU A 514 -24.55 1.43 -5.63
N ALA A 515 -24.02 2.60 -5.27
CA ALA A 515 -22.58 2.85 -5.35
C ALA A 515 -21.77 1.85 -4.51
N ALA A 516 -22.21 1.57 -3.27
CA ALA A 516 -21.55 0.59 -2.40
C ALA A 516 -21.57 -0.83 -3.00
N ARG A 517 -22.73 -1.32 -3.45
CA ARG A 517 -22.88 -2.67 -4.02
C ARG A 517 -22.10 -2.87 -5.33
N MET A 518 -21.87 -1.80 -6.07
CA MET A 518 -21.05 -1.84 -7.29
C MET A 518 -19.56 -1.68 -6.99
N CYS A 519 -19.18 -0.86 -5.99
CA CYS A 519 -17.79 -0.57 -5.65
C CYS A 519 -17.05 -1.77 -5.01
N VAL A 520 -17.68 -2.46 -4.07
CA VAL A 520 -17.07 -3.61 -3.35
C VAL A 520 -16.49 -4.68 -4.28
N PRO A 521 -17.27 -5.25 -5.23
CA PRO A 521 -16.74 -6.26 -6.15
C PRO A 521 -15.67 -5.71 -7.11
N TYR A 522 -15.72 -4.43 -7.50
CA TYR A 522 -14.67 -3.79 -8.29
C TYR A 522 -13.33 -3.83 -7.53
N ILE A 523 -13.33 -3.39 -6.27
CA ILE A 523 -12.13 -3.34 -5.41
C ILE A 523 -11.54 -4.74 -5.28
N GLN A 524 -12.38 -5.73 -4.98
CA GLN A 524 -11.95 -7.12 -4.83
C GLN A 524 -11.30 -7.63 -6.11
N GLY A 525 -11.91 -7.36 -7.28
CA GLY A 525 -11.34 -7.74 -8.58
C GLY A 525 -9.97 -7.10 -8.87
N VAL A 526 -9.79 -5.81 -8.56
CA VAL A 526 -8.48 -5.15 -8.73
C VAL A 526 -7.43 -5.80 -7.81
N GLN A 527 -7.78 -6.04 -6.54
CA GLN A 527 -6.86 -6.55 -5.53
C GLN A 527 -6.50 -8.03 -5.70
N GLU A 528 -7.36 -8.83 -6.34
CA GLU A 528 -7.05 -10.22 -6.73
C GLU A 528 -5.82 -10.29 -7.66
N ASN A 529 -5.48 -9.21 -8.37
CA ASN A 529 -4.29 -9.11 -9.23
C ASN A 529 -3.00 -8.70 -8.49
N GLY A 530 -3.05 -8.48 -7.17
CA GLY A 530 -1.93 -7.91 -6.42
C GLY A 530 -1.70 -6.42 -6.72
N VAL A 531 -2.73 -5.71 -7.17
CA VAL A 531 -2.77 -4.26 -7.39
C VAL A 531 -3.72 -3.63 -6.38
N ALA A 532 -3.33 -2.57 -5.71
CA ALA A 532 -4.22 -1.85 -4.80
C ALA A 532 -5.25 -1.05 -5.59
N ALA A 533 -6.53 -1.22 -5.26
CA ALA A 533 -7.54 -0.20 -5.58
C ALA A 533 -7.32 1.02 -4.66
N CYS A 534 -7.58 2.22 -5.19
CA CYS A 534 -7.51 3.46 -4.45
C CYS A 534 -8.84 4.21 -4.63
N VAL A 535 -9.76 3.98 -3.70
CA VAL A 535 -11.12 4.52 -3.77
C VAL A 535 -11.09 6.02 -3.55
N LYS A 536 -11.80 6.78 -4.39
CA LYS A 536 -11.68 8.25 -4.44
C LYS A 536 -12.99 8.98 -4.70
N HIS A 537 -13.13 10.24 -4.29
CA HIS A 537 -12.21 11.07 -3.47
C HIS A 537 -12.85 11.28 -2.10
N TYR A 538 -12.12 10.95 -1.05
CA TYR A 538 -12.59 10.91 0.33
C TYR A 538 -12.40 12.28 1.01
N ALA A 539 -13.43 13.06 1.30
CA ALA A 539 -14.84 12.90 0.91
C ALA A 539 -15.42 14.25 0.45
N LEU A 540 -16.65 14.23 -0.08
CA LEU A 540 -17.42 15.42 -0.48
C LEU A 540 -16.89 16.20 -1.70
N ASN A 541 -16.09 15.55 -2.54
CA ASN A 541 -15.67 16.12 -3.83
C ASN A 541 -16.77 15.98 -4.90
N ASN A 542 -17.91 16.65 -4.70
CA ASN A 542 -19.09 16.52 -5.56
C ASN A 542 -19.25 17.67 -6.58
N GLN A 543 -18.24 18.53 -6.72
CA GLN A 543 -18.14 19.58 -7.73
C GLN A 543 -16.67 19.85 -8.07
N GLU A 544 -16.40 20.26 -9.30
CA GLU A 544 -15.05 20.64 -9.73
C GLU A 544 -14.78 22.13 -9.52
N HIS A 545 -15.83 22.97 -9.62
CA HIS A 545 -15.69 24.40 -9.42
C HIS A 545 -15.17 24.69 -8.02
N TRP A 546 -14.05 25.40 -7.92
CA TRP A 546 -13.37 25.71 -6.64
C TRP A 546 -12.96 24.51 -5.78
N ARG A 547 -12.87 23.30 -6.34
CA ARG A 547 -12.56 22.05 -5.61
C ARG A 547 -11.34 22.15 -4.70
N ASN A 548 -10.35 22.97 -5.07
CA ASN A 548 -9.10 23.14 -4.32
C ASN A 548 -9.24 23.87 -2.98
N HIS A 549 -10.34 24.59 -2.73
CA HIS A 549 -10.45 25.42 -1.52
C HIS A 549 -11.87 25.60 -0.95
N ILE A 550 -12.92 25.24 -1.68
CA ILE A 550 -14.30 25.38 -1.19
C ILE A 550 -14.50 24.58 0.10
N ASP A 551 -15.15 25.20 1.10
CA ASP A 551 -15.45 24.56 2.38
C ASP A 551 -16.90 24.05 2.44
N VAL A 552 -17.03 22.73 2.44
CA VAL A 552 -18.33 22.05 2.48
C VAL A 552 -18.82 21.93 3.92
N GLN A 553 -20.01 22.47 4.15
CA GLN A 553 -20.76 22.34 5.39
C GLN A 553 -21.94 21.39 5.17
N VAL A 554 -21.96 20.30 5.93
CA VAL A 554 -22.95 19.22 5.85
C VAL A 554 -23.23 18.71 7.27
N SER A 555 -24.43 18.16 7.52
CA SER A 555 -24.77 17.49 8.79
C SER A 555 -24.00 16.17 8.97
N ASP A 556 -23.95 15.60 10.18
CA ASP A 556 -23.39 14.25 10.35
C ASP A 556 -24.29 13.23 9.65
N ARG A 557 -25.61 13.39 9.76
CA ARG A 557 -26.58 12.49 9.14
C ARG A 557 -26.43 12.39 7.64
N ALA A 558 -26.35 13.48 6.90
CA ALA A 558 -26.10 13.42 5.45
C ALA A 558 -24.71 12.87 5.15
N LEU A 559 -23.70 13.20 5.96
CA LEU A 559 -22.37 12.61 5.81
C LEU A 559 -22.42 11.07 5.91
N TYR A 560 -23.02 10.52 6.96
CA TYR A 560 -23.13 9.08 7.21
C TYR A 560 -24.13 8.35 6.31
N GLU A 561 -25.27 8.96 5.95
CA GLU A 561 -26.31 8.32 5.14
C GLU A 561 -26.08 8.45 3.63
N ILE A 562 -25.40 9.51 3.16
CA ILE A 562 -25.28 9.80 1.72
C ILE A 562 -23.83 9.71 1.23
N TYR A 563 -22.88 10.38 1.86
CA TYR A 563 -21.56 10.60 1.24
C TYR A 563 -20.48 9.59 1.66
N LEU A 564 -20.63 8.95 2.83
CA LEU A 564 -19.72 7.96 3.36
C LEU A 564 -20.05 6.48 3.06
N PRO A 565 -21.30 6.03 2.82
CA PRO A 565 -21.60 4.60 2.75
C PRO A 565 -20.77 3.79 1.75
N ALA A 566 -20.49 4.33 0.56
CA ALA A 566 -19.66 3.64 -0.43
C ALA A 566 -18.20 3.50 0.04
N PHE A 567 -17.66 4.50 0.75
CA PHE A 567 -16.32 4.42 1.36
C PHE A 567 -16.30 3.46 2.55
N LYS A 568 -17.33 3.47 3.39
CA LYS A 568 -17.48 2.52 4.51
C LYS A 568 -17.48 1.08 3.98
N ALA A 569 -18.32 0.79 2.98
CA ALA A 569 -18.38 -0.52 2.34
C ALA A 569 -17.04 -0.91 1.67
N ALA A 570 -16.35 0.05 1.03
CA ALA A 570 -15.02 -0.20 0.47
C ALA A 570 -14.00 -0.66 1.53
N VAL A 571 -14.06 -0.11 2.75
CA VAL A 571 -13.18 -0.47 3.86
C VAL A 571 -13.61 -1.79 4.50
N GLU A 572 -14.88 -1.90 4.90
CA GLU A 572 -15.37 -2.99 5.72
C GLU A 572 -15.60 -4.28 4.91
N GLU A 573 -16.07 -4.18 3.67
CA GLU A 573 -16.39 -5.33 2.81
C GLU A 573 -15.40 -5.49 1.65
N GLY A 574 -15.04 -4.38 1.00
CA GLY A 574 -14.06 -4.36 -0.08
C GLY A 574 -12.63 -4.64 0.39
N LYS A 575 -12.34 -4.41 1.68
CA LYS A 575 -11.00 -4.47 2.26
C LYS A 575 -9.98 -3.69 1.42
N VAL A 576 -10.36 -2.48 1.02
CA VAL A 576 -9.55 -1.62 0.15
C VAL A 576 -8.17 -1.36 0.77
N TRP A 577 -7.12 -1.34 -0.04
CA TRP A 577 -5.74 -1.15 0.44
C TRP A 577 -5.28 0.31 0.43
N SER A 578 -5.96 1.17 -0.33
CA SER A 578 -5.66 2.60 -0.42
C SER A 578 -6.93 3.45 -0.57
N ILE A 579 -6.91 4.67 -0.05
CA ILE A 579 -7.96 5.69 -0.24
C ILE A 579 -7.29 7.01 -0.59
N MET A 580 -7.88 7.76 -1.53
CA MET A 580 -7.41 9.09 -1.91
C MET A 580 -8.24 10.17 -1.23
N GLY A 581 -7.58 11.02 -0.44
CA GLY A 581 -8.17 12.20 0.18
C GLY A 581 -8.51 13.30 -0.84
N ALA A 582 -9.66 13.93 -0.70
CA ALA A 582 -10.18 14.95 -1.62
C ALA A 582 -9.48 16.33 -1.47
N TYR A 583 -9.64 17.17 -2.49
CA TYR A 583 -9.11 18.54 -2.54
C TYR A 583 -9.81 19.51 -1.58
N ASN A 584 -11.14 19.44 -1.50
CA ASN A 584 -11.98 20.44 -0.83
C ASN A 584 -11.78 20.44 0.69
N LYS A 585 -12.25 21.50 1.34
CA LYS A 585 -12.39 21.55 2.78
C LYS A 585 -13.72 20.93 3.22
N VAL A 586 -13.72 20.40 4.43
CA VAL A 586 -14.89 19.90 5.13
C VAL A 586 -14.85 20.48 6.53
N ARG A 587 -15.82 21.33 6.85
CA ARG A 587 -15.92 22.02 8.15
C ARG A 587 -14.61 22.74 8.54
N GLY A 588 -13.98 23.40 7.59
CA GLY A 588 -12.81 24.28 7.80
C GLY A 588 -11.44 23.66 7.53
N THR A 589 -11.32 22.32 7.45
CA THR A 589 -10.03 21.62 7.22
C THR A 589 -10.07 20.83 5.92
N HIS A 590 -8.96 20.82 5.16
CA HIS A 590 -8.87 20.08 3.89
C HIS A 590 -9.07 18.58 4.10
N ALA A 591 -9.89 17.96 3.25
CA ALA A 591 -10.31 16.57 3.40
C ALA A 591 -9.13 15.60 3.48
N ALA A 592 -8.07 15.83 2.69
CA ALA A 592 -6.89 14.98 2.66
C ALA A 592 -6.15 14.84 4.00
N HIS A 593 -6.28 15.80 4.92
CA HIS A 593 -5.70 15.76 6.27
C HIS A 593 -6.70 16.22 7.34
N ASN A 594 -7.97 15.89 7.14
CA ASN A 594 -9.05 16.20 8.07
C ASN A 594 -9.11 15.16 9.20
N LYS A 595 -9.00 15.60 10.47
CA LYS A 595 -9.01 14.71 11.63
C LYS A 595 -10.31 13.89 11.74
N LEU A 596 -11.47 14.53 11.54
CA LEU A 596 -12.78 13.87 11.62
C LEU A 596 -12.85 12.73 10.59
N LEU A 597 -12.54 13.03 9.33
CA LEU A 597 -12.61 12.05 8.26
C LEU A 597 -11.56 10.94 8.42
N ASN A 598 -10.28 11.31 8.54
CA ASN A 598 -9.19 10.34 8.44
C ASN A 598 -8.94 9.56 9.73
N ASN A 599 -8.91 10.24 10.88
CA ASN A 599 -8.57 9.61 12.15
C ASN A 599 -9.81 9.07 12.86
N ASP A 600 -10.85 9.89 12.99
CA ASP A 600 -12.00 9.54 13.82
C ASP A 600 -12.89 8.50 13.11
N ILE A 601 -13.27 8.77 11.85
CA ILE A 601 -14.14 7.87 11.08
C ILE A 601 -13.34 6.75 10.40
N LEU A 602 -12.45 7.08 9.46
CA LEU A 602 -11.81 6.08 8.60
C LEU A 602 -10.92 5.10 9.39
N LYS A 603 -9.95 5.60 10.15
CA LYS A 603 -9.03 4.77 10.94
C LYS A 603 -9.62 4.38 12.30
N GLY A 604 -10.49 5.21 12.86
CA GLY A 604 -11.07 5.04 14.19
C GLY A 604 -12.28 4.11 14.17
N GLU A 605 -13.39 4.52 13.56
CA GLU A 605 -14.63 3.73 13.50
C GLU A 605 -14.48 2.50 12.60
N TRP A 606 -14.08 2.69 11.34
CA TRP A 606 -14.06 1.61 10.33
C TRP A 606 -12.81 0.74 10.38
N LYS A 607 -11.85 1.08 11.26
CA LYS A 607 -10.59 0.35 11.47
C LYS A 607 -9.78 0.15 10.18
N PHE A 608 -9.78 1.13 9.28
CA PHE A 608 -9.01 1.08 8.04
C PHE A 608 -7.51 0.85 8.32
N ASP A 609 -6.95 -0.22 7.74
CA ASP A 609 -5.55 -0.61 7.89
C ASP A 609 -4.66 -0.21 6.69
N GLY A 610 -5.27 0.33 5.63
CA GLY A 610 -4.58 0.71 4.41
C GLY A 610 -3.90 2.08 4.50
N CYS A 611 -3.55 2.60 3.32
CA CYS A 611 -2.83 3.87 3.15
C CYS A 611 -3.78 4.98 2.68
N VAL A 612 -3.76 6.13 3.37
CA VAL A 612 -4.40 7.36 2.87
C VAL A 612 -3.39 8.15 2.05
N VAL A 613 -3.65 8.30 0.76
CA VAL A 613 -2.84 9.13 -0.15
C VAL A 613 -3.58 10.45 -0.41
N THR A 614 -2.86 11.55 -0.66
CA THR A 614 -3.52 12.77 -1.15
C THR A 614 -3.95 12.61 -2.62
N ASP A 615 -4.97 13.35 -3.04
CA ASP A 615 -5.02 13.82 -4.43
C ASP A 615 -3.81 14.75 -4.70
N TRP A 616 -3.51 15.05 -5.96
CA TRP A 616 -2.29 15.75 -6.35
C TRP A 616 -2.22 17.18 -5.83
N GLY A 617 -1.43 17.38 -4.77
CA GLY A 617 -1.24 18.70 -4.14
C GLY A 617 -2.35 19.07 -3.16
N ALA A 618 -3.12 18.10 -2.66
CA ALA A 618 -4.19 18.32 -1.68
C ALA A 618 -3.69 18.42 -0.22
N ALA A 619 -2.38 18.34 0.02
CA ALA A 619 -1.80 18.70 1.33
C ALA A 619 -1.63 20.23 1.43
N HIS A 620 -1.95 20.79 2.60
CA HIS A 620 -1.95 22.25 2.81
C HIS A 620 -1.37 22.70 4.16
N ASP A 621 -1.09 21.77 5.08
CA ASP A 621 -0.46 22.07 6.37
C ASP A 621 0.40 20.87 6.83
N THR A 622 1.61 21.14 7.31
CA THR A 622 2.57 20.08 7.72
C THR A 622 2.11 19.37 8.99
N TYR A 623 1.60 20.10 9.97
CA TYR A 623 1.21 19.54 11.25
C TYR A 623 -0.08 18.74 11.11
N GLU A 624 -1.07 19.27 10.39
CA GLU A 624 -2.32 18.55 10.11
C GLU A 624 -2.05 17.30 9.25
N ALA A 625 -1.25 17.40 8.18
CA ALA A 625 -0.84 16.22 7.40
C ALA A 625 -0.14 15.17 8.27
N ALA A 626 0.74 15.59 9.20
CA ALA A 626 1.41 14.69 10.10
C ALA A 626 0.45 14.03 11.11
N MET A 627 -0.43 14.81 11.76
CA MET A 627 -1.22 14.33 12.91
C MET A 627 -2.59 13.77 12.54
N ASN A 628 -3.17 14.19 11.42
CA ASN A 628 -4.56 13.92 11.05
C ASN A 628 -4.69 12.82 9.98
N GLY A 629 -3.86 11.78 10.10
CA GLY A 629 -4.11 10.51 9.40
C GLY A 629 -3.71 10.42 7.93
N LEU A 630 -3.13 11.46 7.31
CA LEU A 630 -2.60 11.36 5.94
C LEU A 630 -1.30 10.55 5.88
N ASP A 631 -1.24 9.44 5.15
CA ASP A 631 -0.05 8.57 5.19
C ASP A 631 1.01 8.94 4.15
N LEU A 632 0.57 9.39 2.97
CA LEU A 632 1.43 9.63 1.82
C LEU A 632 0.99 10.85 0.99
N GLU A 633 1.91 11.77 0.75
CA GLU A 633 1.69 12.96 -0.08
C GLU A 633 2.11 12.76 -1.54
N LEU A 634 1.14 12.88 -2.45
CA LEU A 634 1.30 12.95 -3.90
C LEU A 634 1.16 14.41 -4.36
N GLY A 635 1.87 14.82 -5.40
CA GLY A 635 1.87 16.25 -5.78
C GLY A 635 2.33 16.63 -7.19
N THR A 636 1.82 17.78 -7.62
CA THR A 636 2.05 18.43 -8.92
C THR A 636 3.19 19.45 -8.92
N PHE A 637 3.66 19.88 -7.75
CA PHE A 637 4.60 21.01 -7.63
C PHE A 637 6.04 20.56 -7.37
N THR A 638 6.78 20.18 -8.42
CA THR A 638 8.24 19.88 -8.39
C THR A 638 8.69 19.53 -9.80
N ASN A 639 9.95 19.82 -10.18
CA ASN A 639 10.51 19.28 -11.43
C ASN A 639 11.99 18.88 -11.38
N GLY A 640 12.60 18.77 -10.19
CA GLY A 640 13.81 18.00 -9.94
C GLY A 640 14.95 18.06 -10.97
N LEU A 641 15.14 19.18 -11.69
CA LEU A 641 16.42 19.65 -12.24
C LEU A 641 16.40 21.03 -12.96
N THR A 642 15.28 21.63 -13.43
CA THR A 642 15.35 22.98 -14.10
C THR A 642 14.15 23.95 -13.93
N SER A 643 13.40 23.82 -12.82
CA SER A 643 12.43 24.74 -12.16
C SER A 643 10.91 24.69 -12.49
N ASN A 644 10.16 24.26 -11.47
CA ASN A 644 8.93 24.87 -10.93
C ASN A 644 9.09 24.75 -9.39
N SER A 645 9.40 25.90 -8.76
CA SER A 645 10.06 26.13 -7.46
C SER A 645 11.50 25.59 -7.32
N ASP A 646 12.36 26.34 -6.62
CA ASP A 646 13.81 26.09 -6.43
C ASP A 646 14.14 24.88 -5.54
N GLN A 647 13.15 24.02 -5.28
CA GLN A 647 13.03 23.15 -4.12
C GLN A 647 12.38 21.81 -4.57
N GLY A 648 13.09 20.68 -4.49
CA GLY A 648 12.60 19.35 -4.94
C GLY A 648 11.47 18.74 -4.08
N TYR A 649 11.06 17.48 -4.35
CA TYR A 649 10.01 16.74 -3.61
C TYR A 649 10.19 16.78 -2.07
N ASP A 650 11.42 16.95 -1.60
CA ASP A 650 11.73 17.13 -0.18
C ASP A 650 11.10 18.38 0.47
N ASN A 651 10.46 19.28 -0.30
CA ASN A 651 9.77 20.47 0.23
C ASN A 651 8.26 20.30 0.32
N TYR A 652 7.76 19.09 0.08
CA TYR A 652 6.39 18.69 0.37
C TYR A 652 6.11 18.82 1.87
N TYR A 653 4.84 18.91 2.25
CA TYR A 653 4.44 19.07 3.65
C TYR A 653 4.93 17.89 4.51
N LEU A 654 4.84 16.67 4.00
CA LEU A 654 5.39 15.44 4.57
C LEU A 654 6.87 15.18 4.21
N GLY A 655 7.57 16.16 3.64
CA GLY A 655 9.01 16.12 3.36
C GLY A 655 9.87 16.64 4.51
N SER A 656 10.78 17.57 4.20
CA SER A 656 11.76 18.15 5.13
C SER A 656 11.11 18.89 6.30
N ALA A 657 9.94 19.51 6.09
CA ALA A 657 9.20 20.17 7.15
C ALA A 657 8.73 19.16 8.21
N TYR A 658 8.15 18.05 7.78
CA TYR A 658 7.75 16.94 8.65
C TYR A 658 8.94 16.31 9.37
N LEU A 659 10.02 15.95 8.67
CA LEU A 659 11.23 15.39 9.30
C LEU A 659 11.79 16.31 10.40
N ARG A 660 11.80 17.63 10.15
CA ARG A 660 12.22 18.63 11.14
C ARG A 660 11.32 18.63 12.37
N MET A 661 9.99 18.61 12.19
CA MET A 661 9.05 18.55 13.31
C MET A 661 9.22 17.28 14.15
N VAL A 662 9.53 16.14 13.54
CA VAL A 662 9.84 14.90 14.27
C VAL A 662 11.14 15.06 15.09
N LYS A 663 12.21 15.59 14.47
CA LYS A 663 13.49 15.83 15.16
C LYS A 663 13.38 16.82 16.32
N GLU A 664 12.47 17.79 16.21
CA GLU A 664 12.14 18.76 17.26
C GLU A 664 11.19 18.19 18.34
N GLY A 665 10.70 16.95 18.20
CA GLY A 665 9.78 16.32 19.15
C GLY A 665 8.33 16.81 19.08
N LYS A 666 7.95 17.57 18.03
CA LYS A 666 6.58 18.07 17.82
C LYS A 666 5.63 16.99 17.29
N VAL A 667 6.16 15.99 16.59
CA VAL A 667 5.43 14.82 16.13
C VAL A 667 6.02 13.58 16.82
N PRO A 668 5.21 12.80 17.57
CA PRO A 668 5.71 11.64 18.29
C PRO A 668 6.07 10.49 17.33
N MET A 669 7.08 9.70 17.68
CA MET A 669 7.50 8.54 16.88
C MET A 669 6.38 7.53 16.61
N SER A 670 5.37 7.42 17.48
CA SER A 670 4.20 6.57 17.25
C SER A 670 3.40 6.97 16.00
N VAL A 671 3.34 8.27 15.68
CA VAL A 671 2.68 8.77 14.45
C VAL A 671 3.53 8.46 13.22
N VAL A 672 4.85 8.60 13.34
CA VAL A 672 5.81 8.26 12.28
C VAL A 672 5.75 6.77 11.95
N ASP A 673 5.74 5.94 13.00
CA ASP A 673 5.67 4.49 12.90
C ASP A 673 4.33 4.02 12.32
N ASP A 674 3.20 4.63 12.69
CA ASP A 674 1.89 4.31 12.09
C ASP A 674 1.89 4.57 10.57
N LYS A 675 2.27 5.78 10.13
CA LYS A 675 2.33 6.13 8.70
C LYS A 675 3.25 5.19 7.92
N ALA A 676 4.48 5.01 8.41
CA ALA A 676 5.44 4.14 7.75
C ALA A 676 4.94 2.69 7.70
N SER A 677 4.28 2.19 8.75
CA SER A 677 3.71 0.84 8.75
C SER A 677 2.62 0.65 7.69
N ARG A 678 1.78 1.68 7.45
CA ARG A 678 0.72 1.65 6.44
C ARG A 678 1.27 1.64 5.02
N VAL A 679 2.30 2.44 4.74
CA VAL A 679 3.01 2.42 3.45
C VAL A 679 3.73 1.08 3.24
N LEU A 680 4.41 0.55 4.26
CA LEU A 680 5.04 -0.78 4.19
C LEU A 680 4.02 -1.89 3.94
N ARG A 681 2.85 -1.83 4.58
CA ARG A 681 1.74 -2.77 4.36
C ARG A 681 1.28 -2.75 2.90
N LEU A 682 1.12 -1.55 2.33
CA LEU A 682 0.78 -1.38 0.92
C LEU A 682 1.86 -1.96 -0.02
N ILE A 683 3.14 -1.69 0.25
CA ILE A 683 4.28 -2.26 -0.49
C ILE A 683 4.27 -3.79 -0.42
N PHE A 684 4.04 -4.38 0.75
CA PHE A 684 4.05 -5.83 0.94
C PHE A 684 2.84 -6.53 0.31
N ARG A 685 1.68 -5.86 0.26
CA ARG A 685 0.49 -6.35 -0.47
C ARG A 685 0.65 -6.30 -1.99
N THR A 686 1.57 -5.48 -2.51
CA THR A 686 1.69 -5.18 -3.94
C THR A 686 3.10 -5.43 -4.51
N ALA A 687 4.02 -4.49 -4.37
CA ALA A 687 5.36 -4.53 -4.98
C ALA A 687 6.24 -5.68 -4.47
N MET A 688 6.03 -6.15 -3.24
CA MET A 688 6.70 -7.32 -2.67
C MET A 688 5.77 -8.53 -2.50
N ASN A 689 4.66 -8.56 -3.25
CA ASN A 689 3.78 -9.71 -3.28
C ASN A 689 4.36 -10.79 -4.20
N ALA A 690 4.87 -11.88 -3.59
CA ALA A 690 5.46 -13.02 -4.31
C ALA A 690 4.40 -13.92 -4.98
N ASP A 691 3.16 -13.88 -4.51
CA ASP A 691 2.05 -14.69 -5.04
C ASP A 691 1.28 -13.98 -6.17
N GLY A 692 1.69 -12.76 -6.52
CA GLY A 692 1.03 -11.94 -7.54
C GLY A 692 1.13 -12.57 -8.94
N GLN A 693 -0.02 -12.73 -9.60
CA GLN A 693 -0.06 -13.23 -10.97
C GLN A 693 0.56 -12.22 -11.95
N PHE A 694 0.96 -12.71 -13.14
CA PHE A 694 1.30 -11.85 -14.25
C PHE A 694 0.02 -11.23 -14.80
N GLY A 695 0.04 -9.92 -15.09
CA GLY A 695 -1.07 -9.25 -15.75
C GLY A 695 -1.13 -9.56 -17.24
N ALA A 696 -2.23 -9.16 -17.88
CA ALA A 696 -2.43 -9.16 -19.32
C ALA A 696 -2.95 -7.79 -19.78
N MET A 697 -2.81 -7.45 -21.06
CA MET A 697 -3.27 -6.15 -21.57
C MET A 697 -3.99 -6.28 -22.90
N SER A 698 -5.16 -5.63 -23.00
CA SER A 698 -5.97 -5.56 -24.22
C SER A 698 -6.17 -6.90 -24.93
N ASN A 699 -6.55 -7.92 -24.15
CA ASN A 699 -6.90 -9.25 -24.64
C ASN A 699 -8.41 -9.37 -24.94
N ASP A 700 -8.82 -10.47 -25.56
CA ASP A 700 -10.22 -10.70 -25.95
C ASP A 700 -11.18 -10.70 -24.75
N SER A 701 -10.73 -11.20 -23.59
CA SER A 701 -11.54 -11.21 -22.36
C SER A 701 -11.79 -9.80 -21.80
N HIS A 702 -10.81 -8.90 -21.92
CA HIS A 702 -10.97 -7.49 -21.52
C HIS A 702 -11.99 -6.81 -22.43
N TYR A 703 -11.86 -7.03 -23.74
CA TYR A 703 -12.80 -6.46 -24.70
C TYR A 703 -14.22 -7.02 -24.54
N GLU A 704 -14.35 -8.32 -24.24
CA GLU A 704 -15.64 -8.95 -23.92
C GLU A 704 -16.25 -8.38 -22.64
N THR A 705 -15.45 -8.15 -21.60
CA THR A 705 -15.93 -7.51 -20.36
C THR A 705 -16.44 -6.10 -20.64
N ALA A 706 -15.69 -5.29 -21.39
CA ALA A 706 -16.12 -3.95 -21.79
C ALA A 706 -17.38 -3.99 -22.68
N TYR A 707 -17.50 -4.96 -23.58
CA TYR A 707 -18.70 -5.19 -24.41
C TYR A 707 -19.94 -5.55 -23.57
N GLN A 708 -19.80 -6.47 -22.60
CA GLN A 708 -20.88 -6.86 -21.69
C GLN A 708 -21.35 -5.68 -20.85
N VAL A 709 -20.44 -4.90 -20.30
CA VAL A 709 -20.77 -3.70 -19.51
C VAL A 709 -21.48 -2.66 -20.39
N ALA A 710 -20.97 -2.41 -21.59
CA ALA A 710 -21.59 -1.45 -22.52
C ALA A 710 -23.02 -1.86 -22.89
N THR A 711 -23.22 -3.11 -23.34
CA THR A 711 -24.54 -3.59 -23.79
C THR A 711 -25.56 -3.71 -22.64
N GLU A 712 -25.12 -4.06 -21.43
CA GLU A 712 -25.98 -4.10 -20.24
C GLU A 712 -26.22 -2.72 -19.61
N GLY A 713 -25.37 -1.74 -19.90
CA GLY A 713 -25.43 -0.39 -19.30
C GLY A 713 -26.20 0.62 -20.14
N VAL A 714 -26.28 0.46 -21.47
CA VAL A 714 -27.10 1.31 -22.34
C VAL A 714 -28.56 1.31 -21.87
N VAL A 715 -29.15 2.50 -21.73
CA VAL A 715 -30.52 2.68 -21.22
C VAL A 715 -31.43 3.17 -22.34
N LEU A 716 -32.48 2.41 -22.62
CA LEU A 716 -33.55 2.85 -23.51
C LEU A 716 -34.51 3.75 -22.71
N LEU A 717 -34.49 5.06 -22.95
CA LEU A 717 -35.28 6.03 -22.19
C LEU A 717 -36.70 6.19 -22.76
N LYS A 718 -36.83 6.18 -24.08
CA LYS A 718 -38.12 6.34 -24.76
C LYS A 718 -38.14 5.51 -26.04
N ASN A 719 -39.26 4.83 -26.32
CA ASN A 719 -39.45 4.12 -27.59
C ASN A 719 -40.94 3.97 -27.94
N GLN A 720 -41.53 5.02 -28.51
CA GLN A 720 -42.98 5.08 -28.77
C GLN A 720 -43.37 4.40 -30.09
N SER A 721 -44.51 3.69 -30.07
CA SER A 721 -45.06 3.00 -31.23
C SER A 721 -45.95 3.92 -32.10
N VAL A 722 -45.36 4.98 -32.67
CA VAL A 722 -46.10 6.03 -33.39
C VAL A 722 -46.15 5.85 -34.92
N PHE A 723 -45.41 4.89 -35.49
CA PHE A 723 -45.36 4.67 -36.94
C PHE A 723 -46.10 3.40 -37.32
N LYS A 724 -47.42 3.51 -37.57
CA LYS A 724 -48.32 2.38 -37.85
C LYS A 724 -48.37 1.35 -36.71
N GLY A 725 -48.30 1.82 -35.47
CA GLY A 725 -48.25 0.94 -34.29
C GLY A 725 -46.90 0.27 -34.06
N GLU A 726 -45.85 0.65 -34.81
CA GLU A 726 -44.48 0.19 -34.60
C GLU A 726 -43.61 1.29 -33.99
N SER A 727 -42.66 0.88 -33.15
CA SER A 727 -41.56 1.71 -32.67
C SER A 727 -40.41 1.75 -33.69
N LEU A 728 -39.53 2.74 -33.59
CA LEU A 728 -38.34 2.81 -34.46
C LEU A 728 -37.29 1.77 -34.08
N LEU A 729 -37.09 1.54 -32.78
CA LEU A 729 -36.16 0.53 -32.27
C LEU A 729 -36.89 -0.76 -31.86
N PRO A 730 -36.28 -1.95 -32.05
CA PRO A 730 -34.98 -2.16 -32.70
C PRO A 730 -35.01 -1.93 -34.22
N LEU A 731 -33.86 -1.53 -34.77
CA LEU A 731 -33.63 -1.31 -36.20
C LEU A 731 -33.52 -2.65 -36.94
N LYS A 732 -34.64 -3.14 -37.45
CA LYS A 732 -34.65 -4.37 -38.26
C LYS A 732 -33.89 -4.17 -39.57
N GLN A 733 -32.94 -5.06 -39.86
CA GLN A 733 -32.17 -5.03 -41.11
C GLN A 733 -33.10 -5.06 -42.33
N GLY A 734 -32.80 -4.23 -43.34
CA GLY A 734 -33.60 -4.10 -44.56
C GLY A 734 -34.91 -3.31 -44.44
N LYS A 735 -35.31 -2.87 -43.23
CA LYS A 735 -36.54 -2.06 -43.04
C LYS A 735 -36.44 -0.67 -43.68
N TYR A 736 -35.25 -0.07 -43.62
CA TYR A 736 -34.95 1.24 -44.17
C TYR A 736 -33.86 1.09 -45.22
N LYS A 737 -33.99 1.77 -46.36
CA LYS A 737 -32.99 1.73 -47.43
C LYS A 737 -31.95 2.82 -47.27
N HIS A 738 -32.35 3.98 -46.73
CA HIS A 738 -31.47 5.12 -46.50
C HIS A 738 -31.57 5.60 -45.06
N ILE A 739 -30.54 5.34 -44.26
CA ILE A 739 -30.42 5.79 -42.88
C ILE A 739 -29.37 6.89 -42.82
N LEU A 740 -29.75 8.06 -42.34
CA LEU A 740 -28.80 9.15 -42.09
C LEU A 740 -28.36 9.14 -40.63
N VAL A 741 -27.07 8.99 -40.39
CA VAL A 741 -26.45 9.23 -39.09
C VAL A 741 -25.98 10.69 -39.02
N VAL A 742 -26.39 11.42 -37.98
CA VAL A 742 -26.05 12.83 -37.77
C VAL A 742 -25.36 13.05 -36.44
N GLY A 743 -24.21 13.73 -36.40
CA GLY A 743 -23.61 14.23 -35.15
C GLY A 743 -22.13 13.92 -34.97
N ASP A 744 -21.39 14.84 -34.33
CA ASP A 744 -19.93 14.73 -34.06
C ASP A 744 -19.58 13.46 -33.28
N ASN A 745 -20.42 13.08 -32.31
CA ASN A 745 -20.20 11.91 -31.44
C ASN A 745 -20.30 10.57 -32.20
N ALA A 746 -20.80 10.54 -33.45
CA ALA A 746 -20.82 9.33 -34.26
C ALA A 746 -19.42 8.86 -34.72
N VAL A 747 -18.46 9.80 -34.80
CA VAL A 747 -17.09 9.57 -35.33
C VAL A 747 -15.98 9.99 -34.35
N ARG A 748 -16.32 10.74 -33.29
CA ARG A 748 -15.35 11.26 -32.32
C ARG A 748 -14.73 10.14 -31.48
N ASN A 749 -13.41 10.23 -31.25
CA ASN A 749 -12.76 9.45 -30.19
C ASN A 749 -13.10 10.04 -28.82
N LEU A 750 -14.06 9.44 -28.13
CA LEU A 750 -14.56 9.88 -26.81
C LEU A 750 -13.65 9.45 -25.63
N MET A 751 -12.50 8.84 -25.91
CA MET A 751 -11.49 8.48 -24.90
C MET A 751 -10.45 9.58 -24.67
N ALA A 752 -10.38 10.55 -25.58
CA ALA A 752 -9.53 11.73 -25.46
C ALA A 752 -10.19 12.83 -24.63
N GLY A 753 -9.40 13.58 -23.84
CA GLY A 753 -9.88 14.60 -22.92
C GLY A 753 -10.45 14.04 -21.62
N GLY A 754 -11.03 14.94 -20.81
CA GLY A 754 -11.67 14.60 -19.54
C GLY A 754 -10.75 14.69 -18.32
N GLY A 755 -9.49 15.08 -18.51
CA GLY A 755 -8.48 15.21 -17.46
C GLY A 755 -7.80 13.89 -17.11
N SER A 756 -7.78 13.52 -15.83
CA SER A 756 -7.07 12.31 -15.37
C SER A 756 -7.59 11.01 -15.97
N SER A 757 -8.83 10.98 -16.46
CA SER A 757 -9.44 9.83 -17.13
C SER A 757 -9.29 9.80 -18.67
N GLU A 758 -8.39 10.60 -19.23
CA GLU A 758 -7.97 10.45 -20.63
C GLU A 758 -7.26 9.10 -20.84
N LEU A 759 -7.57 8.40 -21.92
CA LEU A 759 -6.99 7.09 -22.22
C LEU A 759 -6.41 7.03 -23.63
N LYS A 760 -5.36 6.22 -23.76
CA LYS A 760 -4.76 5.81 -25.03
C LYS A 760 -5.25 4.40 -25.38
N PRO A 761 -6.43 4.22 -25.98
CA PRO A 761 -6.94 2.90 -26.30
C PRO A 761 -6.12 2.22 -27.40
N LYS A 762 -5.93 0.90 -27.33
CA LYS A 762 -5.33 0.10 -28.41
C LYS A 762 -6.27 -0.07 -29.60
N MET A 763 -7.58 -0.06 -29.33
CA MET A 763 -8.66 -0.16 -30.33
C MET A 763 -9.79 0.80 -29.97
N VAL A 764 -10.38 1.43 -31.00
CA VAL A 764 -11.61 2.22 -30.89
C VAL A 764 -12.51 1.83 -32.06
N ILE A 765 -13.74 1.43 -31.76
CA ILE A 765 -14.81 1.24 -32.75
C ILE A 765 -15.82 2.36 -32.54
N THR A 766 -15.94 3.26 -33.52
CA THR A 766 -16.92 4.34 -33.47
C THR A 766 -18.34 3.84 -33.77
N PRO A 767 -19.40 4.52 -33.27
CA PRO A 767 -20.78 4.18 -33.60
C PRO A 767 -21.07 4.15 -35.10
N LEU A 768 -20.52 5.10 -35.89
CA LEU A 768 -20.72 5.13 -37.33
C LEU A 768 -20.07 3.92 -38.01
N GLU A 769 -18.82 3.60 -37.67
CA GLU A 769 -18.11 2.43 -38.23
C GLU A 769 -18.88 1.13 -37.97
N ALA A 770 -19.42 0.96 -36.76
CA ALA A 770 -20.22 -0.21 -36.41
C ALA A 770 -21.53 -0.28 -37.21
N LEU A 771 -22.30 0.83 -37.30
CA LEU A 771 -23.54 0.84 -38.08
C LEU A 771 -23.30 0.60 -39.57
N VAL A 772 -22.27 1.21 -40.16
CA VAL A 772 -21.89 0.98 -41.57
C VAL A 772 -21.51 -0.48 -41.80
N LYS A 773 -20.80 -1.10 -40.86
CA LYS A 773 -20.43 -2.52 -40.95
C LYS A 773 -21.64 -3.44 -40.95
N GLU A 774 -22.62 -3.20 -40.06
CA GLU A 774 -23.78 -4.10 -39.90
C GLU A 774 -24.90 -3.84 -40.93
N LEU A 775 -25.07 -2.59 -41.38
CA LEU A 775 -26.15 -2.19 -42.29
C LEU A 775 -25.69 -1.98 -43.75
N GLY A 776 -24.40 -1.82 -43.99
CA GLY A 776 -23.80 -1.59 -45.30
C GLY A 776 -23.64 -0.10 -45.66
N SER A 777 -22.57 0.22 -46.40
CA SER A 777 -22.23 1.57 -46.84
C SER A 777 -23.26 2.21 -47.79
N ASP A 778 -24.03 1.39 -48.51
CA ASP A 778 -25.08 1.88 -49.41
C ASP A 778 -26.35 2.29 -48.63
N CYS A 779 -26.51 1.78 -47.40
CA CYS A 779 -27.65 2.05 -46.54
C CYS A 779 -27.42 3.26 -45.64
N VAL A 780 -26.21 3.41 -45.08
CA VAL A 780 -25.88 4.43 -44.08
C VAL A 780 -25.13 5.60 -44.71
N THR A 781 -25.70 6.79 -44.62
CA THR A 781 -25.02 8.05 -44.91
C THR A 781 -24.70 8.81 -43.63
N PHE A 782 -23.72 9.71 -43.68
CA PHE A 782 -23.29 10.50 -42.53
C PHE A 782 -23.29 11.99 -42.84
N SER A 783 -23.72 12.79 -41.85
CA SER A 783 -23.52 14.24 -41.83
C SER A 783 -23.10 14.69 -40.44
N GLN A 784 -22.12 15.59 -40.32
CA GLN A 784 -21.60 15.99 -39.01
C GLN A 784 -22.66 16.70 -38.15
N GLY A 785 -23.47 17.60 -38.74
CA GLY A 785 -24.52 18.38 -38.07
C GLY A 785 -24.04 19.47 -37.11
N TYR A 786 -23.08 19.19 -36.23
CA TYR A 786 -22.43 20.14 -35.32
C TYR A 786 -20.94 19.77 -35.13
N MET A 787 -20.14 20.64 -34.52
CA MET A 787 -18.72 20.36 -34.25
C MET A 787 -18.36 20.77 -32.82
N ALA A 788 -17.61 19.91 -32.12
CA ALA A 788 -17.20 20.14 -30.73
C ALA A 788 -15.79 20.75 -30.57
N GLY A 789 -14.97 20.73 -31.62
CA GLY A 789 -13.56 21.14 -31.54
C GLY A 789 -12.66 20.10 -30.86
N ARG A 790 -11.39 20.45 -30.63
CA ARG A 790 -10.40 19.53 -30.05
C ARG A 790 -10.65 19.28 -28.55
N PRO A 791 -10.40 18.07 -28.04
CA PRO A 791 -10.46 17.77 -26.61
C PRO A 791 -9.25 18.41 -25.92
N MET A 792 -9.49 19.53 -25.24
CA MET A 792 -8.50 20.24 -24.45
C MET A 792 -9.00 20.35 -23.01
N PHE A 793 -8.06 20.27 -22.05
CA PHE A 793 -8.37 20.23 -20.62
C PHE A 793 -8.71 21.60 -20.03
N ASP A 794 -8.10 22.68 -20.52
CA ASP A 794 -8.14 24.01 -19.89
C ASP A 794 -8.93 25.06 -20.70
N ARG A 795 -9.39 24.70 -21.90
CA ARG A 795 -10.12 25.61 -22.80
C ARG A 795 -10.93 24.84 -23.82
N ALA A 796 -11.88 25.53 -24.46
CA ALA A 796 -12.63 25.00 -25.60
C ALA A 796 -12.27 25.77 -26.88
N ASP A 797 -12.17 25.07 -28.01
CA ASP A 797 -12.07 25.73 -29.31
C ASP A 797 -13.37 26.51 -29.61
N VAL A 798 -13.25 27.71 -30.17
CA VAL A 798 -14.40 28.51 -30.61
C VAL A 798 -14.74 28.12 -32.05
N ILE A 799 -15.96 27.67 -32.27
CA ILE A 799 -16.45 27.27 -33.59
C ILE A 799 -17.09 28.49 -34.27
N PRO A 800 -16.63 28.91 -35.47
CA PRO A 800 -17.25 30.03 -36.18
C PRO A 800 -18.72 29.74 -36.51
N GLN A 801 -19.59 30.73 -36.30
CA GLN A 801 -21.03 30.58 -36.51
C GLN A 801 -21.37 30.14 -37.96
N SER A 802 -20.63 30.63 -38.96
CA SER A 802 -20.80 30.23 -40.36
C SER A 802 -20.51 28.75 -40.61
N VAL A 803 -19.55 28.17 -39.89
CA VAL A 803 -19.27 26.73 -39.95
C VAL A 803 -20.41 25.95 -39.29
N ALA A 804 -20.85 26.38 -38.09
CA ALA A 804 -21.97 25.75 -37.39
C ALA A 804 -23.26 25.76 -38.23
N ASP A 805 -23.61 26.89 -38.85
CA ASP A 805 -24.79 27.00 -39.72
C ASP A 805 -24.65 26.16 -41.01
N SER A 806 -23.44 26.06 -41.58
CA SER A 806 -23.18 25.19 -42.73
C SER A 806 -23.39 23.72 -42.40
N LEU A 807 -22.84 23.24 -41.27
CA LEU A 807 -23.01 21.87 -40.80
C LEU A 807 -24.48 21.54 -40.49
N TYR A 808 -25.17 22.46 -39.82
CA TYR A 808 -26.61 22.36 -39.56
C TYR A 808 -27.39 22.22 -40.87
N ASN A 809 -27.20 23.13 -41.83
CA ASN A 809 -27.94 23.12 -43.09
C ASN A 809 -27.70 21.85 -43.90
N ALA A 810 -26.45 21.36 -43.95
CA ALA A 810 -26.12 20.10 -44.61
C ALA A 810 -26.84 18.91 -43.98
N ALA A 811 -26.89 18.82 -42.65
CA ALA A 811 -27.61 17.76 -41.95
C ALA A 811 -29.13 17.82 -42.20
N ILE A 812 -29.74 19.01 -42.20
CA ILE A 812 -31.18 19.16 -42.46
C ILE A 812 -31.52 18.76 -43.91
N GLU A 813 -30.68 19.11 -44.88
CA GLU A 813 -30.91 18.75 -46.28
C GLU A 813 -30.84 17.24 -46.52
N GLU A 814 -29.84 16.56 -45.94
CA GLU A 814 -29.76 15.10 -46.03
C GLU A 814 -30.89 14.40 -45.27
N ALA A 815 -31.34 14.96 -44.14
CA ALA A 815 -32.43 14.38 -43.34
C ALA A 815 -33.75 14.28 -44.12
N ARG A 816 -34.00 15.19 -45.07
CA ARG A 816 -35.18 15.17 -45.95
C ARG A 816 -35.18 13.98 -46.93
N LYS A 817 -34.00 13.45 -47.26
CA LYS A 817 -33.79 12.38 -48.24
C LYS A 817 -33.78 10.99 -47.59
N ALA A 818 -33.59 10.92 -46.27
CA ALA A 818 -33.46 9.68 -45.52
C ALA A 818 -34.81 9.05 -45.15
N ASP A 819 -34.86 7.72 -45.05
CA ASP A 819 -36.01 6.99 -44.52
C ASP A 819 -36.08 7.06 -42.99
N LEU A 820 -34.92 7.20 -42.34
CA LEU A 820 -34.71 7.26 -40.90
C LEU A 820 -33.50 8.15 -40.60
N VAL A 821 -33.58 8.94 -39.54
CA VAL A 821 -32.44 9.70 -39.01
C VAL A 821 -32.05 9.16 -37.65
N ILE A 822 -30.75 8.95 -37.43
CA ILE A 822 -30.16 8.63 -36.13
C ILE A 822 -29.25 9.79 -35.75
N PHE A 823 -29.68 10.60 -34.79
CA PHE A 823 -28.83 11.63 -34.20
C PHE A 823 -27.97 11.02 -33.09
N MET A 824 -26.66 11.26 -33.15
CA MET A 824 -25.67 10.84 -32.15
C MET A 824 -24.97 12.08 -31.60
N GLY A 825 -25.39 12.50 -30.42
CA GLY A 825 -24.88 13.72 -29.80
C GLY A 825 -24.98 13.66 -28.29
N GLY A 826 -24.84 14.80 -27.64
CA GLY A 826 -24.80 14.92 -26.19
C GLY A 826 -23.63 15.76 -25.71
N LEU A 827 -23.05 15.34 -24.60
CA LEU A 827 -21.83 15.92 -24.06
C LEU A 827 -20.60 15.22 -24.68
N ASN A 828 -19.44 15.70 -24.27
CA ASN A 828 -18.15 15.08 -24.52
C ASN A 828 -17.19 15.47 -23.38
N LYS A 829 -15.93 15.07 -23.51
CA LYS A 829 -14.88 15.31 -22.52
C LYS A 829 -14.07 16.60 -22.72
N ASN A 830 -14.62 17.61 -23.40
CA ASN A 830 -13.98 18.92 -23.51
C ASN A 830 -14.15 19.73 -22.21
N TYR A 831 -13.29 20.73 -22.00
CA TYR A 831 -13.40 21.67 -20.88
C TYR A 831 -14.84 22.20 -20.67
N GLN A 832 -15.30 22.22 -19.42
CA GLN A 832 -16.65 22.64 -18.99
C GLN A 832 -17.81 21.83 -19.62
N GLN A 833 -17.54 20.57 -19.93
CA GLN A 833 -18.52 19.52 -20.24
C GLN A 833 -18.38 18.39 -19.21
N ASP A 834 -18.23 17.13 -19.62
CA ASP A 834 -17.83 16.04 -18.72
C ASP A 834 -16.31 15.98 -18.63
N CYS A 835 -15.71 16.96 -17.94
CA CYS A 835 -14.27 17.08 -17.80
C CYS A 835 -13.89 17.41 -16.36
N GLU A 836 -12.83 16.76 -15.86
CA GLU A 836 -12.16 17.20 -14.65
C GLU A 836 -11.69 18.66 -14.77
N GLY A 837 -11.65 19.36 -13.63
CA GLY A 837 -11.05 20.68 -13.47
C GLY A 837 -12.06 21.82 -13.47
N GLU A 838 -13.24 21.63 -14.07
CA GLU A 838 -14.33 22.61 -14.01
C GLU A 838 -15.69 21.97 -14.28
N ASP A 839 -16.74 22.54 -13.69
CA ASP A 839 -18.11 22.09 -13.89
C ASP A 839 -18.70 22.58 -15.22
N ARG A 840 -19.82 21.96 -15.62
CA ARG A 840 -20.59 22.36 -16.79
C ARG A 840 -21.14 23.77 -16.61
N ARG A 841 -21.06 24.59 -17.67
CA ARG A 841 -21.60 25.97 -17.69
C ARG A 841 -23.13 26.03 -17.67
N ALA A 842 -23.79 25.01 -18.22
CA ALA A 842 -25.22 25.04 -18.51
C ALA A 842 -25.81 23.62 -18.50
N TYR A 843 -27.11 23.51 -18.25
CA TYR A 843 -27.81 22.23 -18.18
C TYR A 843 -28.18 21.70 -19.58
N GLU A 844 -28.34 22.60 -20.54
CA GLU A 844 -28.64 22.36 -21.95
C GLU A 844 -27.51 21.62 -22.69
N LEU A 845 -27.84 21.16 -23.90
CA LEU A 845 -26.84 20.56 -24.78
C LEU A 845 -25.93 21.63 -25.41
N PRO A 846 -24.61 21.39 -25.48
CA PRO A 846 -23.67 22.33 -26.08
C PRO A 846 -23.78 22.37 -27.60
N TYR A 847 -23.08 23.32 -28.23
CA TYR A 847 -22.88 23.41 -29.68
C TYR A 847 -24.15 23.57 -30.53
N GLY A 848 -25.24 24.06 -29.95
CA GLY A 848 -26.51 24.28 -30.66
C GLY A 848 -27.25 22.99 -31.02
N GLN A 849 -26.96 21.89 -30.32
CA GLN A 849 -27.57 20.58 -30.62
C GLN A 849 -29.09 20.57 -30.45
N ASP A 850 -29.65 21.32 -29.49
CA ASP A 850 -31.12 21.41 -29.35
C ASP A 850 -31.77 21.98 -30.64
N ARG A 851 -31.19 23.04 -31.21
CA ARG A 851 -31.62 23.59 -32.50
C ARG A 851 -31.50 22.56 -33.62
N LEU A 852 -30.42 21.78 -33.63
CA LEU A 852 -30.21 20.72 -34.63
C LEU A 852 -31.27 19.62 -34.51
N ILE A 853 -31.56 19.11 -33.31
CA ILE A 853 -32.57 18.07 -33.09
C ILE A 853 -33.95 18.55 -33.54
N GLU A 854 -34.33 19.78 -33.18
CA GLU A 854 -35.60 20.37 -33.63
C GLU A 854 -35.66 20.54 -35.16
N GLY A 855 -34.55 20.94 -35.78
CA GLY A 855 -34.42 21.01 -37.23
C GLY A 855 -34.58 19.66 -37.91
N LEU A 856 -33.94 18.62 -37.37
CA LEU A 856 -34.04 17.24 -37.86
C LEU A 856 -35.47 16.73 -37.73
N LEU A 857 -36.15 16.96 -36.59
CA LEU A 857 -37.56 16.61 -36.39
C LEU A 857 -38.53 17.32 -37.35
N LYS A 858 -38.17 18.51 -37.83
CA LYS A 858 -38.95 19.22 -38.86
C LYS A 858 -38.72 18.61 -40.25
N ALA A 859 -37.50 18.17 -40.54
CA ALA A 859 -37.17 17.53 -41.82
C ALA A 859 -37.65 16.07 -41.91
N ASN A 860 -37.56 15.31 -40.81
CA ASN A 860 -37.92 13.90 -40.75
C ASN A 860 -38.45 13.51 -39.37
N LYS A 861 -39.67 12.97 -39.32
CA LYS A 861 -40.31 12.57 -38.06
C LYS A 861 -39.74 11.26 -37.49
N LYS A 862 -39.12 10.41 -38.32
CA LYS A 862 -38.50 9.16 -37.89
C LYS A 862 -37.08 9.46 -37.39
N LEU A 863 -36.99 9.99 -36.17
CA LEU A 863 -35.74 10.35 -35.52
C LEU A 863 -35.48 9.46 -34.30
N VAL A 864 -34.35 8.78 -34.29
CA VAL A 864 -33.76 8.16 -33.09
C VAL A 864 -32.71 9.12 -32.54
N VAL A 865 -32.80 9.47 -31.27
CA VAL A 865 -31.76 10.24 -30.56
C VAL A 865 -30.94 9.28 -29.70
N VAL A 866 -29.63 9.26 -29.92
CA VAL A 866 -28.64 8.61 -29.05
C VAL A 866 -27.88 9.71 -28.31
N LEU A 867 -28.01 9.70 -26.98
CA LEU A 867 -27.42 10.67 -26.08
C LEU A 867 -26.19 10.10 -25.37
N THR A 868 -25.02 10.63 -25.72
CA THR A 868 -23.75 10.35 -25.04
C THR A 868 -23.52 11.40 -23.97
N SER A 869 -23.56 11.00 -22.69
CA SER A 869 -23.23 11.87 -21.57
C SER A 869 -22.91 11.05 -20.32
N GLY A 870 -22.13 11.59 -19.39
CA GLY A 870 -22.06 11.12 -18.01
C GLY A 870 -23.08 11.79 -17.08
N ASN A 871 -23.76 12.82 -17.59
CA ASN A 871 -24.67 13.67 -16.85
C ASN A 871 -26.07 13.75 -17.49
N ALA A 872 -27.07 14.07 -16.68
CA ALA A 872 -28.37 14.52 -17.17
C ALA A 872 -28.23 15.83 -17.95
N VAL A 873 -29.07 16.01 -18.98
CA VAL A 873 -29.10 17.22 -19.82
C VAL A 873 -30.55 17.66 -20.00
N ALA A 874 -30.76 18.95 -20.26
CA ALA A 874 -32.07 19.44 -20.65
C ALA A 874 -32.52 18.80 -21.98
N MET A 875 -33.81 18.51 -22.10
CA MET A 875 -34.39 17.91 -23.31
C MET A 875 -35.69 18.61 -23.73
N PRO A 876 -35.64 19.89 -24.16
CA PRO A 876 -36.84 20.64 -24.54
C PRO A 876 -37.63 19.98 -25.69
N TRP A 877 -36.94 19.21 -26.53
CA TRP A 877 -37.48 18.46 -27.67
C TRP A 877 -38.06 17.07 -27.32
N LEU A 878 -37.97 16.62 -26.06
CA LEU A 878 -38.28 15.24 -25.65
C LEU A 878 -39.69 14.79 -26.05
N LYS A 879 -40.68 15.69 -26.01
CA LYS A 879 -42.07 15.37 -26.33
C LYS A 879 -42.22 14.87 -27.77
N GLU A 880 -41.49 15.48 -28.70
CA GLU A 880 -41.59 15.23 -30.14
C GLU A 880 -40.70 14.09 -30.64
N VAL A 881 -39.65 13.72 -29.88
CA VAL A 881 -38.75 12.62 -30.25
C VAL A 881 -39.40 11.26 -29.95
N PRO A 882 -39.55 10.36 -30.94
CA PRO A 882 -40.22 9.07 -30.72
C PRO A 882 -39.33 8.05 -29.98
N SER A 883 -38.01 8.10 -30.19
CA SER A 883 -37.06 7.14 -29.60
C SER A 883 -35.80 7.83 -29.07
N LEU A 884 -35.44 7.54 -27.82
CA LEU A 884 -34.29 8.11 -27.10
C LEU A 884 -33.51 7.00 -26.38
N VAL A 885 -32.20 6.96 -26.60
CA VAL A 885 -31.25 6.03 -25.98
C VAL A 885 -30.17 6.82 -25.26
N GLN A 886 -29.88 6.48 -24.00
CA GLN A 886 -28.70 6.95 -23.27
C GLN A 886 -27.56 5.95 -23.48
N SER A 887 -26.49 6.39 -24.17
CA SER A 887 -25.36 5.55 -24.52
C SER A 887 -24.23 5.59 -23.51
N TRP A 888 -24.00 6.69 -22.79
CA TRP A 888 -22.80 6.93 -21.95
C TRP A 888 -21.49 7.01 -22.76
N TYR A 889 -20.35 7.06 -22.06
CA TYR A 889 -19.03 6.81 -22.66
C TYR A 889 -18.72 5.31 -22.61
N LEU A 890 -18.81 4.64 -23.76
CA LEU A 890 -18.83 3.17 -23.86
C LEU A 890 -17.46 2.49 -24.06
N GLY A 891 -16.36 3.23 -24.07
CA GLY A 891 -15.02 2.66 -24.19
C GLY A 891 -14.67 2.14 -25.60
N SER A 892 -13.65 1.27 -25.67
CA SER A 892 -12.99 0.80 -26.89
C SER A 892 -13.91 0.10 -27.90
N ILE A 893 -14.87 -0.70 -27.43
CA ILE A 893 -15.80 -1.50 -28.25
C ILE A 893 -17.21 -0.89 -28.27
N GLY A 894 -17.33 0.36 -27.81
CA GLY A 894 -18.60 1.00 -27.56
C GLY A 894 -19.49 1.16 -28.79
N GLY A 895 -18.89 1.45 -29.95
CA GLY A 895 -19.64 1.56 -31.20
C GLY A 895 -20.35 0.25 -31.58
N LYS A 896 -19.67 -0.89 -31.46
CA LYS A 896 -20.27 -2.21 -31.69
C LYS A 896 -21.39 -2.50 -30.68
N ALA A 897 -21.11 -2.31 -29.38
CA ALA A 897 -22.12 -2.55 -28.34
C ALA A 897 -23.39 -1.72 -28.56
N LEU A 898 -23.23 -0.44 -28.91
CA LEU A 898 -24.35 0.43 -29.21
C LEU A 898 -25.11 -0.02 -30.47
N ALA A 899 -24.40 -0.39 -31.54
CA ALA A 899 -25.03 -0.91 -32.76
C ALA A 899 -25.86 -2.16 -32.47
N ASP A 900 -25.32 -3.12 -31.73
CA ASP A 900 -26.00 -4.37 -31.37
C ASP A 900 -27.28 -4.09 -30.55
N VAL A 901 -27.26 -3.09 -29.65
CA VAL A 901 -28.46 -2.65 -28.92
C VAL A 901 -29.47 -1.96 -29.84
N LEU A 902 -29.03 -1.09 -30.75
CA LEU A 902 -29.93 -0.40 -31.67
C LEU A 902 -30.58 -1.37 -32.67
N LEU A 903 -29.87 -2.39 -33.13
CA LEU A 903 -30.33 -3.41 -34.07
C LEU A 903 -31.20 -4.49 -33.41
N GLY A 904 -31.15 -4.61 -32.07
CA GLY A 904 -31.90 -5.63 -31.34
C GLY A 904 -31.21 -6.97 -31.21
N GLU A 905 -29.93 -7.07 -31.58
CA GLU A 905 -29.08 -8.23 -31.29
C GLU A 905 -28.89 -8.38 -29.77
N VAL A 906 -28.84 -7.26 -29.05
CA VAL A 906 -28.94 -7.22 -27.59
C VAL A 906 -30.15 -6.41 -27.15
N THR A 907 -31.00 -7.02 -26.32
CA THR A 907 -32.12 -6.33 -25.66
C THR A 907 -31.59 -5.38 -24.59
N PRO A 908 -31.90 -4.07 -24.63
CA PRO A 908 -31.45 -3.12 -23.61
C PRO A 908 -32.01 -3.49 -22.24
N SER A 909 -31.17 -3.35 -21.23
CA SER A 909 -31.48 -3.72 -19.84
C SER A 909 -30.82 -2.82 -18.80
N GLY A 910 -30.20 -1.72 -19.21
CA GLY A 910 -29.65 -0.74 -18.27
C GLY A 910 -30.77 0.03 -17.57
N LYS A 911 -30.49 0.46 -16.33
CA LYS A 911 -31.38 1.34 -15.55
C LYS A 911 -30.58 2.54 -15.06
N LEU A 912 -31.19 3.72 -15.05
CA LEU A 912 -30.53 4.96 -14.66
C LEU A 912 -30.01 4.90 -13.21
N PRO A 913 -28.73 5.24 -12.97
CA PRO A 913 -28.15 5.34 -11.63
C PRO A 913 -28.37 6.73 -10.99
N PHE A 914 -29.04 7.64 -11.71
CA PHE A 914 -29.43 8.97 -11.23
C PHE A 914 -30.72 9.46 -11.93
N SER A 915 -31.37 10.43 -11.32
CA SER A 915 -32.61 11.04 -11.83
C SER A 915 -32.29 12.16 -12.85
N TYR A 916 -33.11 12.33 -13.89
CA TYR A 916 -33.03 13.45 -14.83
C TYR A 916 -33.98 14.58 -14.39
N PRO A 917 -33.48 15.70 -13.85
CA PRO A 917 -34.31 16.86 -13.54
C PRO A 917 -35.05 17.37 -14.79
N ALA A 918 -36.30 17.81 -14.64
CA ALA A 918 -37.02 18.49 -15.72
C ALA A 918 -36.46 19.89 -15.99
N LYS A 919 -36.07 20.60 -14.93
CA LYS A 919 -35.31 21.85 -14.96
C LYS A 919 -34.17 21.78 -13.96
N LEU A 920 -33.16 22.63 -14.13
CA LEU A 920 -32.01 22.65 -13.24
C LEU A 920 -32.42 22.95 -11.79
N GLU A 921 -33.38 23.86 -11.60
CA GLU A 921 -33.89 24.29 -10.29
C GLU A 921 -34.72 23.21 -9.57
N ASP A 922 -35.14 22.15 -10.28
CA ASP A 922 -35.79 20.99 -9.66
C ASP A 922 -34.78 20.12 -8.90
N CYS A 923 -33.48 20.24 -9.22
CA CYS A 923 -32.40 19.54 -8.55
C CYS A 923 -32.18 20.10 -7.14
N PRO A 924 -32.08 19.26 -6.10
CA PRO A 924 -31.98 19.73 -4.72
C PRO A 924 -30.76 20.63 -4.47
N ALA A 925 -29.64 20.36 -5.14
CA ALA A 925 -28.42 21.17 -5.01
C ALA A 925 -28.63 22.63 -5.48
N HIS A 926 -29.50 22.87 -6.46
CA HIS A 926 -29.78 24.17 -7.06
C HIS A 926 -31.00 24.86 -6.45
N TYR A 927 -31.96 24.08 -5.94
CA TYR A 927 -33.21 24.57 -5.36
C TYR A 927 -32.98 25.63 -4.26
N TYR A 928 -31.94 25.45 -3.45
CA TYR A 928 -31.62 26.34 -2.33
C TYR A 928 -30.72 27.55 -2.71
N GLY A 929 -30.47 27.76 -3.99
CA GLY A 929 -29.69 28.89 -4.52
C GLY A 929 -28.17 28.74 -4.39
N GLU A 930 -27.46 29.83 -4.70
CA GLU A 930 -26.01 29.84 -4.94
C GLU A 930 -25.18 29.28 -3.78
N LEU A 931 -25.55 29.57 -2.53
CA LEU A 931 -24.81 29.05 -1.36
C LEU A 931 -24.85 27.52 -1.26
N SER A 932 -25.88 26.87 -1.84
CA SER A 932 -25.96 25.42 -1.93
C SER A 932 -25.18 24.88 -3.13
N TYR A 933 -25.27 25.53 -4.28
CA TYR A 933 -24.41 25.25 -5.43
C TYR A 933 -24.27 26.50 -6.30
N PRO A 934 -23.05 26.91 -6.68
CA PRO A 934 -21.76 26.24 -6.43
C PRO A 934 -21.07 26.62 -5.10
N GLY A 935 -21.73 27.40 -4.24
CA GLY A 935 -21.14 28.06 -3.07
C GLY A 935 -20.76 29.52 -3.38
N ASP A 936 -20.04 30.16 -2.46
CA ASP A 936 -19.61 31.57 -2.56
C ASP A 936 -18.09 31.73 -2.73
N SER A 937 -17.41 30.70 -3.27
CA SER A 937 -15.96 30.54 -3.37
C SER A 937 -15.25 30.22 -2.06
N ILE A 938 -15.85 30.55 -0.92
CA ILE A 938 -15.28 30.28 0.39
C ILE A 938 -15.97 29.05 0.99
N ARG A 939 -17.30 29.03 0.93
CA ARG A 939 -18.16 28.09 1.62
C ARG A 939 -19.29 27.60 0.72
N GLN A 940 -19.69 26.36 0.97
CA GLN A 940 -20.86 25.72 0.39
C GLN A 940 -21.66 25.01 1.50
N GLU A 941 -22.99 25.05 1.44
CA GLU A 941 -23.87 24.37 2.40
C GLU A 941 -24.75 23.34 1.70
N TYR A 942 -24.65 22.07 2.07
CA TYR A 942 -25.52 21.01 1.53
C TYR A 942 -26.89 21.05 2.22
N LYS A 943 -27.71 22.02 1.82
CA LYS A 943 -29.01 22.35 2.44
C LYS A 943 -30.12 21.33 2.19
N GLU A 944 -29.96 20.51 1.17
CA GLU A 944 -30.85 19.40 0.89
C GLU A 944 -30.67 18.22 1.84
N ASP A 945 -29.56 18.21 2.61
CA ASP A 945 -29.27 17.20 3.62
C ASP A 945 -29.36 15.77 3.02
N ILE A 946 -30.15 14.86 3.60
CA ILE A 946 -30.32 13.49 3.09
C ILE A 946 -31.18 13.40 1.81
N LEU A 947 -31.84 14.48 1.39
CA LEU A 947 -32.72 14.48 0.22
C LEU A 947 -31.91 14.77 -1.05
N VAL A 948 -31.05 13.83 -1.44
CA VAL A 948 -30.28 13.87 -2.71
C VAL A 948 -30.92 12.93 -3.73
N GLY A 949 -31.01 13.37 -4.99
CA GLY A 949 -31.53 12.54 -6.09
C GLY A 949 -33.00 12.17 -5.93
N TYR A 950 -33.38 10.92 -6.22
CA TYR A 950 -34.77 10.44 -6.11
C TYR A 950 -35.37 10.61 -4.71
N ARG A 951 -34.55 10.61 -3.65
CA ARG A 951 -35.01 10.90 -2.27
C ARG A 951 -35.69 12.28 -2.21
N TRP A 952 -35.17 13.27 -2.91
CA TRP A 952 -35.78 14.59 -3.07
C TRP A 952 -37.04 14.54 -3.94
N TYR A 953 -36.93 14.02 -5.16
CA TYR A 953 -38.04 14.05 -6.13
C TYR A 953 -39.28 13.30 -5.63
N ASP A 954 -39.09 12.18 -4.94
CA ASP A 954 -40.19 11.43 -4.34
C ASP A 954 -40.83 12.17 -3.18
N THR A 955 -40.01 12.67 -2.25
CA THR A 955 -40.48 13.31 -1.01
C THR A 955 -41.10 14.68 -1.24
N LYS A 956 -40.64 15.41 -2.25
CA LYS A 956 -41.19 16.72 -2.64
C LYS A 956 -42.25 16.62 -3.74
N HIS A 957 -42.54 15.41 -4.22
CA HIS A 957 -43.49 15.17 -5.32
C HIS A 957 -43.14 15.95 -6.61
N ILE A 958 -41.85 16.08 -6.90
CA ILE A 958 -41.36 16.73 -8.11
C ILE A 958 -41.19 15.65 -9.18
N GLN A 959 -41.70 15.89 -10.38
CA GLN A 959 -41.66 14.92 -11.47
C GLN A 959 -40.37 15.09 -12.28
N PRO A 960 -39.43 14.12 -12.22
CA PRO A 960 -38.27 14.12 -13.13
C PRO A 960 -38.70 13.74 -14.55
N LEU A 961 -37.87 14.06 -15.55
CA LEU A 961 -38.04 13.56 -16.92
C LEU A 961 -37.93 12.04 -16.95
N PHE A 962 -36.90 11.52 -16.28
CA PHE A 962 -36.66 10.10 -16.08
C PHE A 962 -36.23 9.87 -14.63
N PRO A 963 -36.92 9.00 -13.88
CA PRO A 963 -36.61 8.76 -12.48
C PRO A 963 -35.43 7.79 -12.30
N PHE A 964 -34.83 7.78 -11.11
CA PHE A 964 -33.85 6.78 -10.72
C PHE A 964 -34.35 5.35 -10.94
N GLY A 965 -33.46 4.46 -11.37
CA GLY A 965 -33.76 3.06 -11.65
C GLY A 965 -34.64 2.85 -12.89
N TYR A 966 -34.87 3.87 -13.73
CA TYR A 966 -35.69 3.75 -14.94
C TYR A 966 -34.90 3.26 -16.15
N GLY A 967 -35.55 2.46 -16.98
CA GLY A 967 -35.04 2.00 -18.28
C GLY A 967 -36.00 1.01 -18.93
N LEU A 968 -36.26 1.21 -20.22
CA LEU A 968 -37.13 0.36 -21.03
C LEU A 968 -36.36 -0.83 -21.59
N SER A 969 -37.11 -1.81 -22.10
CA SER A 969 -36.60 -3.00 -22.77
C SER A 969 -37.35 -3.23 -24.09
N TYR A 970 -36.80 -4.08 -24.96
CA TYR A 970 -37.53 -4.57 -26.15
C TYR A 970 -38.53 -5.69 -25.82
N THR A 971 -38.48 -6.21 -24.60
CA THR A 971 -39.49 -7.12 -24.05
C THR A 971 -40.26 -6.47 -22.91
N GLN A 972 -41.30 -7.17 -22.42
CA GLN A 972 -42.14 -6.73 -21.31
C GLN A 972 -42.06 -7.75 -20.17
N PHE A 973 -42.10 -7.24 -18.94
CA PHE A 973 -42.06 -8.07 -17.73
C PHE A 973 -43.31 -7.85 -16.88
N GLU A 974 -43.87 -8.94 -16.38
CA GLU A 974 -44.97 -8.95 -15.43
C GLU A 974 -44.45 -9.36 -14.04
N TYR A 975 -44.95 -8.70 -13.01
CA TYR A 975 -44.56 -8.92 -11.62
C TYR A 975 -45.72 -9.57 -10.88
N GLY A 976 -45.47 -10.69 -10.22
CA GLY A 976 -46.40 -11.31 -9.30
C GLY A 976 -46.62 -10.45 -8.05
N LYS A 977 -47.68 -10.75 -7.30
CA LYS A 977 -47.93 -10.08 -6.02
C LYS A 977 -46.81 -10.42 -5.03
N PRO A 978 -46.12 -9.42 -4.44
CA PRO A 978 -45.07 -9.69 -3.45
C PRO A 978 -45.66 -10.33 -2.18
N VAL A 979 -44.91 -11.25 -1.60
CA VAL A 979 -45.25 -11.96 -0.35
C VAL A 979 -44.14 -11.74 0.66
N ILE A 980 -44.51 -11.47 1.91
CA ILE A 980 -43.57 -11.31 3.02
C ILE A 980 -43.71 -12.47 4.02
N SER A 981 -42.57 -12.95 4.53
CA SER A 981 -42.49 -14.09 5.46
C SER A 981 -43.20 -13.86 6.79
N ALA A 982 -43.14 -12.64 7.34
CA ALA A 982 -43.86 -12.23 8.54
C ALA A 982 -44.25 -10.74 8.47
N ARG A 983 -45.26 -10.35 9.26
CA ARG A 983 -45.72 -8.94 9.35
C ARG A 983 -45.16 -8.19 10.56
N GLU A 984 -44.46 -8.88 11.44
CA GLU A 984 -43.80 -8.31 12.60
C GLU A 984 -42.35 -8.77 12.58
N MET A 985 -41.44 -7.86 12.91
CA MET A 985 -40.01 -8.08 13.06
C MET A 985 -39.60 -7.77 14.49
N LYS A 986 -38.89 -8.69 15.16
CA LYS A 986 -38.44 -8.54 16.55
C LYS A 986 -36.93 -8.70 16.64
N GLY A 987 -36.26 -7.80 17.37
CA GLY A 987 -34.81 -7.89 17.58
C GLY A 987 -34.05 -7.95 16.26
N ASP A 988 -33.33 -9.05 16.03
CA ASP A 988 -32.48 -9.31 14.86
C ASP A 988 -33.13 -10.29 13.86
N ASP A 989 -34.46 -10.40 13.86
CA ASP A 989 -35.21 -11.17 12.86
C ASP A 989 -34.86 -10.70 11.44
N VAL A 990 -34.87 -11.62 10.47
CA VAL A 990 -34.71 -11.31 9.04
C VAL A 990 -36.01 -11.64 8.31
N LEU A 991 -36.58 -10.66 7.62
CA LEU A 991 -37.79 -10.84 6.81
C LEU A 991 -37.42 -11.15 5.37
N GLU A 992 -37.93 -12.26 4.83
CA GLU A 992 -37.90 -12.52 3.39
C GLU A 992 -39.09 -11.88 2.66
N ILE A 993 -38.82 -11.23 1.52
CA ILE A 993 -39.82 -10.72 0.58
C ILE A 993 -39.62 -11.41 -0.77
N ARG A 994 -40.66 -12.07 -1.27
CA ARG A 994 -40.62 -12.87 -2.50
C ARG A 994 -41.51 -12.26 -3.58
N CYS A 995 -41.02 -12.21 -4.82
CA CYS A 995 -41.76 -11.73 -5.98
C CYS A 995 -41.40 -12.53 -7.23
N ASN A 996 -42.40 -13.10 -7.91
CA ASN A 996 -42.19 -13.71 -9.22
C ASN A 996 -42.09 -12.63 -10.30
N VAL A 997 -41.19 -12.81 -11.25
CA VAL A 997 -41.06 -11.96 -12.44
C VAL A 997 -41.03 -12.83 -13.68
N LYS A 998 -41.90 -12.50 -14.63
CA LYS A 998 -42.07 -13.24 -15.87
C LYS A 998 -41.83 -12.36 -17.08
N ASN A 999 -41.08 -12.87 -18.05
CA ASN A 999 -40.98 -12.23 -19.36
C ASN A 999 -42.22 -12.60 -20.19
N VAL A 1000 -43.07 -11.62 -20.48
CA VAL A 1000 -44.33 -11.80 -21.22
C VAL A 1000 -44.23 -11.30 -22.67
N GLY A 1001 -43.08 -10.77 -23.08
CA GLY A 1001 -42.85 -10.38 -24.47
C GLY A 1001 -42.30 -11.51 -25.33
N SER A 1002 -41.82 -11.15 -26.53
CA SER A 1002 -41.43 -12.09 -27.58
C SER A 1002 -39.91 -12.29 -27.74
N VAL A 1003 -39.10 -11.55 -26.99
CA VAL A 1003 -37.63 -11.64 -27.04
C VAL A 1003 -37.06 -11.85 -25.64
N ALA A 1004 -35.89 -12.50 -25.57
CA ALA A 1004 -35.17 -12.62 -24.31
C ALA A 1004 -34.74 -11.23 -23.80
N GLY A 1005 -34.73 -11.05 -22.49
CA GLY A 1005 -34.35 -9.79 -21.86
C GLY A 1005 -33.89 -9.97 -20.44
N LYS A 1006 -33.36 -8.88 -19.87
CA LYS A 1006 -32.99 -8.81 -18.45
C LYS A 1006 -33.82 -7.72 -17.78
N GLU A 1007 -34.30 -7.99 -16.57
CA GLU A 1007 -35.04 -7.04 -15.73
C GLU A 1007 -34.29 -6.84 -14.41
N ILE A 1008 -34.38 -5.62 -13.85
CA ILE A 1008 -33.82 -5.30 -12.53
C ILE A 1008 -34.99 -5.03 -11.59
N VAL A 1009 -35.19 -5.97 -10.67
CA VAL A 1009 -36.18 -5.87 -9.59
C VAL A 1009 -35.55 -5.08 -8.45
N GLN A 1010 -36.21 -4.03 -8.01
CA GLN A 1010 -35.69 -3.08 -7.03
C GLN A 1010 -36.55 -3.13 -5.76
N LEU A 1011 -35.90 -3.32 -4.61
CA LEU A 1011 -36.52 -3.23 -3.29
C LEU A 1011 -36.19 -1.87 -2.67
N TYR A 1012 -37.23 -1.12 -2.34
CA TYR A 1012 -37.12 0.09 -1.53
C TYR A 1012 -37.84 -0.09 -0.20
N ILE A 1013 -37.30 0.51 0.87
CA ILE A 1013 -37.94 0.56 2.19
C ILE A 1013 -38.33 2.00 2.51
N GLY A 1014 -39.55 2.20 2.99
CA GLY A 1014 -40.05 3.47 3.51
C GLY A 1014 -40.57 3.31 4.94
N ASP A 1015 -40.32 4.33 5.75
CA ASP A 1015 -40.76 4.45 7.12
C ASP A 1015 -41.96 5.41 7.17
N GLU A 1016 -43.13 4.92 7.59
CA GLU A 1016 -44.35 5.74 7.57
C GLU A 1016 -44.32 6.89 8.57
N LYS A 1017 -43.63 6.70 9.70
CA LYS A 1017 -43.61 7.66 10.78
C LYS A 1017 -42.34 7.51 11.60
N CYS A 1018 -41.41 8.42 11.36
CA CYS A 1018 -40.18 8.58 12.12
C CYS A 1018 -40.18 9.91 12.87
N ARG A 1019 -39.42 10.02 13.97
CA ARG A 1019 -39.24 11.30 14.67
C ARG A 1019 -38.44 12.34 13.86
N VAL A 1020 -37.63 11.88 12.91
CA VAL A 1020 -36.85 12.72 12.00
C VAL A 1020 -37.39 12.65 10.58
N LEU A 1021 -37.03 13.63 9.75
CA LEU A 1021 -37.31 13.57 8.31
C LEU A 1021 -36.62 12.35 7.70
N ARG A 1022 -37.35 11.54 6.92
CA ARG A 1022 -36.79 10.46 6.11
C ARG A 1022 -37.27 10.60 4.66
N PRO A 1023 -36.53 10.08 3.67
CA PRO A 1023 -37.05 9.95 2.32
C PRO A 1023 -38.31 9.08 2.32
N VAL A 1024 -39.22 9.31 1.36
CA VAL A 1024 -40.42 8.46 1.19
C VAL A 1024 -40.06 6.98 1.11
N LYS A 1025 -38.93 6.67 0.47
CA LYS A 1025 -38.36 5.34 0.37
C LYS A 1025 -36.90 5.40 -0.03
N GLU A 1026 -36.15 4.36 0.30
CA GLU A 1026 -34.72 4.23 0.05
C GLU A 1026 -34.41 2.86 -0.56
N LEU A 1027 -33.54 2.79 -1.56
CA LEU A 1027 -33.09 1.53 -2.15
C LEU A 1027 -32.33 0.73 -1.10
N LYS A 1028 -32.71 -0.54 -0.91
CA LYS A 1028 -32.09 -1.45 0.06
C LYS A 1028 -31.62 -2.76 -0.54
N ASP A 1029 -32.15 -3.15 -1.70
CA ASP A 1029 -31.62 -4.31 -2.44
C ASP A 1029 -32.09 -4.28 -3.91
N PHE A 1030 -31.41 -5.04 -4.77
CA PHE A 1030 -31.81 -5.24 -6.16
C PHE A 1030 -31.31 -6.58 -6.72
N TYR A 1031 -32.06 -7.15 -7.67
CA TYR A 1031 -31.62 -8.31 -8.46
C TYR A 1031 -31.82 -8.09 -9.94
N LYS A 1032 -30.79 -8.40 -10.73
CA LYS A 1032 -30.88 -8.49 -12.18
C LYS A 1032 -31.15 -9.93 -12.61
N VAL A 1033 -32.30 -10.17 -13.26
CA VAL A 1033 -32.73 -11.49 -13.73
C VAL A 1033 -32.76 -11.54 -15.24
N ALA A 1034 -32.16 -12.58 -15.83
CA ALA A 1034 -32.26 -12.88 -17.26
C ALA A 1034 -33.38 -13.89 -17.51
N LEU A 1035 -34.28 -13.59 -18.45
CA LEU A 1035 -35.47 -14.39 -18.72
C LEU A 1035 -35.69 -14.56 -20.24
N GLN A 1036 -35.86 -15.81 -20.67
CA GLN A 1036 -36.37 -16.17 -21.99
C GLN A 1036 -37.86 -15.80 -22.12
N PRO A 1037 -38.41 -15.66 -23.35
CA PRO A 1037 -39.85 -15.46 -23.55
C PRO A 1037 -40.68 -16.52 -22.82
N GLY A 1038 -41.61 -16.07 -21.97
CA GLY A 1038 -42.46 -16.94 -21.16
C GLY A 1038 -41.83 -17.50 -19.89
N GLU A 1039 -40.51 -17.34 -19.68
CA GLU A 1039 -39.82 -17.77 -18.46
C GLU A 1039 -40.22 -16.89 -17.27
N GLU A 1040 -40.40 -17.52 -16.11
CA GLU A 1040 -40.68 -16.90 -14.83
C GLU A 1040 -39.62 -17.32 -13.81
N ARG A 1041 -39.19 -16.37 -12.96
CA ARG A 1041 -38.29 -16.64 -11.83
C ARG A 1041 -38.78 -15.92 -10.59
N GLU A 1042 -38.58 -16.56 -9.43
CA GLU A 1042 -38.77 -15.93 -8.13
C GLU A 1042 -37.52 -15.13 -7.76
N VAL A 1043 -37.74 -13.87 -7.34
CA VAL A 1043 -36.72 -13.03 -6.70
C VAL A 1043 -37.02 -12.98 -5.21
N VAL A 1044 -35.99 -13.16 -4.39
CA VAL A 1044 -36.08 -13.17 -2.93
C VAL A 1044 -35.16 -12.09 -2.37
N PHE A 1045 -35.73 -11.16 -1.62
CA PHE A 1045 -35.03 -10.14 -0.88
C PHE A 1045 -35.04 -10.47 0.61
N THR A 1046 -34.01 -10.03 1.32
CA THR A 1046 -33.96 -10.04 2.79
C THR A 1046 -33.99 -8.63 3.31
N VAL A 1047 -34.75 -8.40 4.38
CA VAL A 1047 -34.79 -7.14 5.12
C VAL A 1047 -34.45 -7.44 6.57
N ASP A 1048 -33.39 -6.83 7.07
CA ASP A 1048 -33.00 -6.90 8.48
C ASP A 1048 -33.13 -5.54 9.18
N LYS A 1049 -32.61 -5.43 10.40
CA LYS A 1049 -32.73 -4.21 11.22
C LYS A 1049 -31.88 -3.08 10.63
N GLU A 1050 -30.72 -3.38 10.06
CA GLU A 1050 -29.80 -2.39 9.49
C GLU A 1050 -30.45 -1.68 8.31
N ASP A 1051 -31.26 -2.40 7.52
CA ASP A 1051 -32.03 -1.81 6.42
C ASP A 1051 -33.02 -0.73 6.88
N LEU A 1052 -33.47 -0.80 8.13
CA LEU A 1052 -34.46 0.13 8.70
C LEU A 1052 -33.82 1.34 9.38
N MET A 1053 -32.52 1.28 9.69
CA MET A 1053 -31.83 2.30 10.46
C MET A 1053 -31.69 3.63 9.70
N PHE A 1054 -31.64 4.72 10.47
CA PHE A 1054 -31.16 6.03 10.05
C PHE A 1054 -30.09 6.51 11.04
N PHE A 1055 -29.25 7.45 10.64
CA PHE A 1055 -28.25 8.03 11.52
C PHE A 1055 -28.84 9.19 12.32
N ASP A 1056 -28.74 9.14 13.65
CA ASP A 1056 -29.19 10.23 14.51
C ASP A 1056 -28.03 11.12 14.92
N ASP A 1057 -28.04 12.38 14.45
CA ASP A 1057 -27.05 13.40 14.80
C ASP A 1057 -26.88 13.61 16.31
N GLN A 1058 -27.96 13.49 17.10
CA GLN A 1058 -27.92 13.78 18.54
C GLN A 1058 -27.31 12.64 19.34
N LEU A 1059 -27.57 11.39 18.93
CA LEU A 1059 -27.03 10.19 19.56
C LEU A 1059 -25.67 9.79 18.98
N HIS A 1060 -25.34 10.30 17.78
CA HIS A 1060 -24.20 9.90 16.98
C HIS A 1060 -24.15 8.38 16.76
N ASP A 1061 -25.30 7.79 16.44
CA ASP A 1061 -25.48 6.34 16.29
C ASP A 1061 -26.57 6.00 15.25
N TRP A 1062 -26.54 4.77 14.74
CA TRP A 1062 -27.55 4.22 13.85
C TRP A 1062 -28.72 3.66 14.66
N VAL A 1063 -29.93 4.14 14.36
CA VAL A 1063 -31.14 3.80 15.12
C VAL A 1063 -32.25 3.34 14.19
N ALA A 1064 -32.92 2.25 14.56
CA ALA A 1064 -34.21 1.85 13.98
C ALA A 1064 -35.30 2.04 15.04
N GLU A 1065 -36.35 2.78 14.71
CA GLU A 1065 -37.47 3.04 15.61
C GLU A 1065 -38.57 1.98 15.43
N PRO A 1066 -39.19 1.48 16.51
CA PRO A 1066 -40.40 0.67 16.40
C PRO A 1066 -41.48 1.44 15.62
N GLY A 1067 -42.09 0.79 14.64
CA GLY A 1067 -42.95 1.49 13.70
C GLY A 1067 -43.37 0.65 12.51
N LYS A 1068 -44.22 1.25 11.66
CA LYS A 1068 -44.71 0.61 10.44
C LYS A 1068 -43.82 0.98 9.26
N PHE A 1069 -43.40 -0.04 8.54
CA PHE A 1069 -42.57 0.06 7.35
C PHE A 1069 -43.30 -0.48 6.14
N LYS A 1070 -42.93 0.06 4.98
CA LYS A 1070 -43.38 -0.38 3.67
C LYS A 1070 -42.19 -0.85 2.85
N ALA A 1071 -42.30 -2.05 2.31
CA ALA A 1071 -41.39 -2.53 1.28
C ALA A 1071 -42.05 -2.39 -0.10
N TYR A 1072 -41.43 -1.61 -0.97
CA TYR A 1072 -41.87 -1.31 -2.31
C TYR A 1072 -41.05 -2.13 -3.30
N ILE A 1073 -41.71 -3.01 -4.06
CA ILE A 1073 -41.10 -3.76 -5.16
C ILE A 1073 -41.44 -3.06 -6.46
N GLY A 1074 -40.41 -2.66 -7.22
CA GLY A 1074 -40.58 -1.92 -8.46
C GLY A 1074 -39.58 -2.27 -9.55
N SER A 1075 -39.87 -1.80 -10.76
CA SER A 1075 -38.98 -1.83 -11.94
C SER A 1075 -38.21 -0.51 -12.13
N SER A 1076 -38.59 0.52 -11.36
CA SER A 1076 -37.92 1.82 -11.15
C SER A 1076 -38.46 2.49 -9.88
N SER A 1077 -37.83 3.56 -9.40
CA SER A 1077 -38.31 4.30 -8.22
C SER A 1077 -39.72 4.88 -8.35
N LYS A 1078 -40.24 5.07 -9.57
CA LYS A 1078 -41.62 5.54 -9.84
C LYS A 1078 -42.56 4.47 -10.40
N ASP A 1079 -42.05 3.30 -10.77
CA ASP A 1079 -42.85 2.19 -11.31
C ASP A 1079 -42.92 1.04 -10.29
N ILE A 1080 -43.66 1.30 -9.21
CA ILE A 1080 -43.87 0.34 -8.12
C ILE A 1080 -44.95 -0.67 -8.54
N LYS A 1081 -44.57 -1.95 -8.50
CA LYS A 1081 -45.41 -3.08 -8.91
C LYS A 1081 -46.17 -3.71 -7.75
N GLY A 1082 -45.64 -3.60 -6.54
CA GLY A 1082 -46.31 -4.09 -5.33
C GLY A 1082 -45.72 -3.48 -4.07
N VAL A 1083 -46.54 -3.47 -3.01
CA VAL A 1083 -46.15 -2.99 -1.68
C VAL A 1083 -46.60 -4.01 -0.65
N VAL A 1084 -45.71 -4.31 0.30
CA VAL A 1084 -46.04 -5.08 1.51
C VAL A 1084 -45.71 -4.25 2.75
N GLU A 1085 -46.50 -4.44 3.80
CA GLU A 1085 -46.37 -3.72 5.07
C GLU A 1085 -45.92 -4.67 6.16
N PHE A 1086 -45.05 -4.18 7.05
CA PHE A 1086 -44.60 -4.88 8.25
C PHE A 1086 -44.31 -3.89 9.38
N GLU A 1087 -44.18 -4.39 10.59
CA GLU A 1087 -43.96 -3.58 11.79
C GLU A 1087 -42.70 -4.05 12.54
N LEU A 1088 -41.78 -3.13 12.84
CA LEU A 1088 -40.69 -3.36 13.79
C LEU A 1088 -41.23 -3.15 15.20
N LYS A 1089 -41.09 -4.16 16.07
CA LYS A 1089 -41.62 -4.16 17.44
C LYS A 1089 -40.63 -3.69 18.50
#